data_AF-A0A8C4R7C5-F1
#
_entry.id   AF-A0A8C4R7C5-F1
#
_cell.length_a   1.000
_cell.length_b   1.000
_cell.length_c   1.000
_cell.angle_alpha   90.00
_cell.angle_beta   90.00
_cell.angle_gamma   90.00
#
_symmetry.space_group_name_H-M   'P 1'
#
loop_
_entity.id
_entity.type
_entity.pdbx_description
1 polymer ?
#
loop_
_entity_poly.entity_id
_entity_poly.type
_entity_poly.pdbx_seq_one_letter_code
_entity_poly.pdbx_strand_id
1 'polypeptide(L)'
;MDLLREYLKVETQFQQGNYDKCVMALREQHRGEMATVLNLMFSHAQVAKKNILVTLLIDQLCGRDPTLTEELTNILNELTQLNKNMNAKVALRARQVLIASHLPSYELRHNQVESIFLSAIDMYGHQFCPENLKKLILSETSIFDVLPNFFFHSNQVVRMAALEVYVRRAYIAYELNSLQHQQLADGTCIVEFQFMLPSSHPNRMSAMTNVSQAHCVGMVHSGSDQEILIHNAYSPPCQRMGAMVAFETFEEFSRNFEELLKCFSDSSLECSNVFSDSSQLSLYDEDDNKSSLDDPIHILNVAFKGDIDAVGEDDTVVEIFRDFTLSKKAQLNYHGIRRLTFLLAQQREFPKFFTFRARDQFEEDRIYRHLEPALAFQLELNRMRNFELRAVPCANHKMHLYFGAARVEQGAEVTDYRFFIRAIIRHSDLVTKEASFEYLQHEGERLLLEAMDELEVAFENTTKRTDCNHIFLNFVPTVIMDPSKIEESVRSMVMRYGSRLWKLRVLQAELKINIRLTPTGKAIPIRLFLTNESGYYLDISLYKEVTDNSIGQIMFRAYGDKRGPLHGMLINMPYVTKDLLQSKRFQAQSMGTTYVYDLPEMFRQALLKLWKDVEVDMCPLDLLSYTELVLDSNGNISHMNRLPACNEVGMVAWHMTLITPEFRAGRSLVLIANDITHCIGSFGPQEDLLFEQASQLARTKGIPRIYVAANSGAHIGLAEEIKHMFNVAWNDSNDPYKGFKYLYLTPQDYKRVSHMNSVQCEHVEEDGESRYKITDIIGKDDGLGVENLRGSGTIAGETSQAYEDIITISLVRCSFQVAISPLRLVQLFLIFSHNDATSSEVLLVRRPNAE
;
A
#
# COMPACT_ATOMS: atom_id res chain seq x y z
N MET A 1 -26.24 11.27 26.21
CA MET A 1 -25.61 12.46 25.58
C MET A 1 -24.55 13.06 26.49
N ASP A 2 -24.88 13.44 27.72
CA ASP A 2 -23.93 14.06 28.66
C ASP A 2 -22.70 13.22 28.95
N LEU A 3 -22.84 11.90 29.11
CA LEU A 3 -21.70 10.98 29.30
C LEU A 3 -20.70 11.02 28.13
N LEU A 4 -21.17 11.19 26.89
CA LEU A 4 -20.30 11.31 25.73
C LEU A 4 -19.56 12.66 25.75
N ARG A 5 -20.25 13.75 26.14
CA ARG A 5 -19.63 15.07 26.32
C ARG A 5 -18.59 15.08 27.44
N GLU A 6 -18.85 14.39 28.56
CA GLU A 6 -17.89 14.26 29.66
C GLU A 6 -16.64 13.49 29.23
N TYR A 7 -16.80 12.39 28.51
CA TYR A 7 -15.69 11.65 27.93
C TYR A 7 -14.84 12.57 27.04
N LEU A 8 -15.48 13.31 26.14
CA LEU A 8 -14.81 14.19 25.19
C LEU A 8 -14.08 15.34 25.88
N LYS A 9 -14.70 15.98 26.87
CA LYS A 9 -14.10 17.05 27.66
C LYS A 9 -12.78 16.64 28.31
N VAL A 10 -12.68 15.39 28.78
CA VAL A 10 -11.43 14.86 29.35
C VAL A 10 -10.43 14.54 28.24
N GLU A 11 -10.82 13.72 27.27
CA GLU A 11 -9.86 13.16 26.31
C GLU A 11 -9.30 14.18 25.32
N THR A 12 -10.03 15.25 25.01
CA THR A 12 -9.54 16.33 24.14
C THR A 12 -8.31 17.03 24.73
N GLN A 13 -8.22 17.15 26.06
CA GLN A 13 -7.07 17.76 26.76
C GLN A 13 -5.78 16.96 26.60
N PHE A 14 -5.89 15.66 26.34
CA PHE A 14 -4.76 14.75 26.21
C PHE A 14 -4.40 14.44 24.75
N GLN A 15 -5.00 15.12 23.75
CA GLN A 15 -4.67 14.86 22.34
C GLN A 15 -3.34 15.52 21.90
N GLN A 16 -2.97 16.67 22.47
CA GLN A 16 -1.83 17.46 22.01
C GLN A 16 -0.55 17.15 22.79
N GLY A 17 0.42 16.48 22.15
CA GLY A 17 1.75 16.22 22.71
C GLY A 17 1.85 14.99 23.63
N ASN A 18 3.02 14.84 24.26
CA ASN A 18 3.29 13.78 25.23
C ASN A 18 2.52 14.01 26.53
N TYR A 19 2.24 12.92 27.25
CA TYR A 19 1.50 12.94 28.51
C TYR A 19 2.01 14.02 29.48
N ASP A 20 3.32 14.10 29.69
CA ASP A 20 3.93 15.07 30.60
C ASP A 20 3.66 16.52 30.18
N LYS A 21 3.69 16.82 28.87
CA LYS A 21 3.37 18.16 28.34
C LYS A 21 1.89 18.49 28.56
N CYS A 22 0.98 17.54 28.32
CA CYS A 22 -0.45 17.72 28.59
C CYS A 22 -0.70 17.99 30.08
N VAL A 23 -0.03 17.24 30.97
CA VAL A 23 -0.16 17.42 32.42
C VAL A 23 0.37 18.78 32.87
N MET A 24 1.49 19.24 32.31
CA MET A 24 1.99 20.59 32.58
C MET A 24 1.02 21.66 32.10
N ALA A 25 0.48 21.54 30.88
CA ALA A 25 -0.51 22.47 30.35
C ALA A 25 -1.80 22.51 31.21
N LEU A 26 -2.29 21.34 31.65
CA LEU A 26 -3.42 21.24 32.57
C LEU A 26 -3.13 21.91 33.91
N ARG A 27 -1.92 21.73 34.44
CA ARG A 27 -1.47 22.39 35.67
C ARG A 27 -1.39 23.91 35.51
N GLU A 28 -0.99 24.39 34.33
CA GLU A 28 -0.96 25.82 34.04
C GLU A 28 -2.35 26.43 33.85
N GLN A 29 -3.26 25.70 33.22
CA GLN A 29 -4.65 26.11 33.01
C GLN A 29 -5.43 26.15 34.33
N HIS A 30 -5.15 25.20 35.24
CA HIS A 30 -5.85 25.06 36.53
C HIS A 30 -4.94 25.36 37.72
N ARG A 31 -4.13 26.42 37.66
CA ARG A 31 -3.17 26.82 38.73
C ARG A 31 -3.78 26.96 40.14
N GLY A 32 -5.10 27.21 40.24
CA GLY A 32 -5.83 27.32 41.51
C GLY A 32 -6.60 26.07 41.97
N GLU A 33 -6.75 25.05 41.12
CA GLU A 33 -7.61 23.89 41.39
C GLU A 33 -6.92 22.56 41.02
N MET A 34 -5.93 22.16 41.83
CA MET A 34 -5.17 20.92 41.59
C MET A 34 -6.03 19.65 41.71
N ALA A 35 -7.15 19.70 42.44
CA ALA A 35 -8.11 18.60 42.51
C ALA A 35 -8.74 18.28 41.14
N THR A 36 -9.02 19.31 40.34
CA THR A 36 -9.56 19.16 38.98
C THR A 36 -8.54 18.48 38.07
N VAL A 37 -7.26 18.88 38.17
CA VAL A 37 -6.15 18.26 37.42
C VAL A 37 -6.01 16.77 37.79
N LEU A 38 -6.03 16.45 39.09
CA LEU A 38 -5.95 15.07 39.57
C LEU A 38 -7.11 14.21 39.03
N ASN A 39 -8.34 14.74 39.04
CA ASN A 39 -9.51 14.03 38.53
C ASN A 39 -9.42 13.76 37.02
N LEU A 40 -8.93 14.74 36.24
CA LEU A 40 -8.69 14.58 34.80
C LEU A 40 -7.62 13.50 34.53
N MET A 41 -6.51 13.53 35.28
CA MET A 41 -5.44 12.53 35.18
C MET A 41 -5.94 11.13 35.54
N PHE A 42 -6.70 11.00 36.63
CA PHE A 42 -7.27 9.74 37.07
C PHE A 42 -8.25 9.17 36.04
N SER A 43 -9.10 10.03 35.45
CA SER A 43 -10.02 9.64 34.39
C SER A 43 -9.29 9.14 33.14
N HIS A 44 -8.24 9.84 32.71
CA HIS A 44 -7.45 9.43 31.53
C HIS A 44 -6.66 8.14 31.78
N ALA A 45 -6.21 7.87 33.01
CA ALA A 45 -5.48 6.65 33.35
C ALA A 45 -6.26 5.34 33.07
N GLN A 46 -7.60 5.40 33.04
CA GLN A 46 -8.48 4.26 32.75
C GLN A 46 -9.21 4.39 31.40
N VAL A 47 -8.64 5.13 30.45
CA VAL A 47 -9.26 5.37 29.14
C VAL A 47 -9.62 4.09 28.39
N ALA A 48 -8.84 3.01 28.49
CA ALA A 48 -9.14 1.74 27.83
C ALA A 48 -10.52 1.16 28.24
N LYS A 49 -10.90 1.28 29.52
CA LYS A 49 -12.21 0.83 30.01
C LYS A 49 -13.32 1.79 29.62
N LYS A 50 -13.04 3.10 29.66
CA LYS A 50 -13.97 4.14 29.19
C LYS A 50 -14.32 3.92 27.71
N ASN A 51 -13.35 3.52 26.90
CA ASN A 51 -13.54 3.31 25.46
C ASN A 51 -14.54 2.20 25.18
N ILE A 52 -14.45 1.08 25.90
CA ILE A 52 -15.43 -0.01 25.80
C ILE A 52 -16.84 0.49 26.13
N LEU A 53 -16.99 1.23 27.24
CA LEU A 53 -18.29 1.79 27.65
C LEU A 53 -18.85 2.75 26.60
N VAL A 54 -18.03 3.65 26.07
CA VAL A 54 -18.44 4.63 25.07
C VAL A 54 -18.85 3.94 23.77
N THR A 55 -18.11 2.94 23.31
CA THR A 55 -18.49 2.14 22.14
C THR A 55 -19.84 1.47 22.35
N LEU A 56 -20.08 0.84 23.50
CA LEU A 56 -21.38 0.23 23.84
C LEU A 56 -22.52 1.25 23.90
N LEU A 57 -22.26 2.46 24.41
CA LEU A 57 -23.26 3.54 24.43
C LEU A 57 -23.62 4.00 23.02
N ILE A 58 -22.62 4.17 22.15
CA ILE A 58 -22.84 4.51 20.74
C ILE A 58 -23.69 3.43 20.07
N ASP A 59 -23.39 2.14 20.31
CA ASP A 59 -24.15 1.01 19.76
C ASP A 59 -25.62 1.02 20.20
N GLN A 60 -25.88 1.25 21.48
CA GLN A 60 -27.25 1.27 22.00
C GLN A 60 -28.04 2.47 21.49
N LEU A 61 -27.40 3.63 21.34
CA LEU A 61 -28.05 4.84 20.85
C LEU A 61 -28.36 4.77 19.36
N CYS A 62 -27.53 4.08 18.57
CA CYS A 62 -27.56 4.16 17.11
C CYS A 62 -28.00 2.84 16.44
N GLY A 63 -28.17 1.75 17.19
CA GLY A 63 -28.46 0.42 16.66
C GLY A 63 -29.89 0.19 16.17
N ARG A 64 -30.80 1.17 16.25
CA ARG A 64 -32.23 0.97 15.94
C ARG A 64 -32.87 1.96 14.96
N ASP A 65 -32.33 3.16 14.76
CA ASP A 65 -32.89 4.14 13.83
C ASP A 65 -31.81 4.95 13.10
N PRO A 66 -31.90 5.11 11.77
CA PRO A 66 -30.95 5.89 10.97
C PRO A 66 -31.11 7.41 11.14
N THR A 67 -32.14 7.90 11.82
CA THR A 67 -32.35 9.34 12.05
C THR A 67 -31.67 9.80 13.35
N LEU A 68 -30.41 10.20 13.23
CA LEU A 68 -29.68 10.84 14.33
C LEU A 68 -30.22 12.25 14.60
N THR A 69 -30.34 12.62 15.88
CA THR A 69 -30.59 14.02 16.25
C THR A 69 -29.37 14.88 15.93
N GLU A 70 -29.59 16.15 15.56
CA GLU A 70 -28.49 17.10 15.23
C GLU A 70 -27.47 17.22 16.38
N GLU A 71 -27.95 17.16 17.62
CA GLU A 71 -27.09 17.16 18.81
C GLU A 71 -26.15 15.94 18.88
N LEU A 72 -26.66 14.74 18.53
CA LEU A 72 -25.86 13.52 18.49
C LEU A 72 -24.84 13.55 17.36
N THR A 73 -25.24 14.04 16.18
CA THR A 73 -24.35 14.23 15.04
C THR A 73 -23.16 15.13 15.40
N ASN A 74 -23.40 16.23 16.11
CA ASN A 74 -22.33 17.14 16.55
C ASN A 74 -21.35 16.45 17.53
N ILE A 75 -21.85 15.71 18.52
CA ILE A 75 -20.99 15.00 19.47
C ILE A 75 -20.17 13.90 18.77
N LEU A 76 -20.79 13.14 17.86
CA LEU A 76 -20.10 12.11 17.10
C LEU A 76 -19.00 12.72 16.22
N ASN A 77 -19.27 13.86 15.58
CA ASN A 77 -18.28 14.60 14.78
C ASN A 77 -17.06 14.98 15.62
N GLU A 78 -17.26 15.51 16.83
CA GLU A 78 -16.15 15.81 17.74
C GLU A 78 -15.40 14.54 18.18
N LEU A 79 -16.08 13.42 18.43
CA LEU A 79 -15.44 12.14 18.78
C LEU A 79 -14.54 11.63 17.64
N THR A 80 -14.89 11.89 16.38
CA THR A 80 -14.05 11.49 15.24
C THR A 80 -12.72 12.25 15.13
N GLN A 81 -12.56 13.37 15.84
CA GLN A 81 -11.35 14.18 15.84
C GLN A 81 -10.28 13.66 16.81
N LEU A 82 -10.62 12.69 17.67
CA LEU A 82 -9.65 12.06 18.58
C LEU A 82 -8.63 11.25 17.76
N ASN A 83 -7.35 11.58 17.89
CA ASN A 83 -6.28 11.09 17.02
C ASN A 83 -5.30 10.12 17.70
N LYS A 84 -5.35 10.00 19.04
CA LYS A 84 -4.49 9.06 19.76
C LYS A 84 -4.92 7.60 19.63
N ASN A 85 -3.93 6.71 19.56
CA ASN A 85 -4.11 5.25 19.44
C ASN A 85 -5.08 4.66 20.47
N MET A 86 -5.06 5.18 21.69
CA MET A 86 -5.91 4.67 22.77
C MET A 86 -7.39 4.84 22.42
N ASN A 87 -7.76 5.95 21.78
CA ASN A 87 -9.14 6.36 21.52
C ASN A 87 -9.62 6.00 20.11
N ALA A 88 -8.76 5.37 19.30
CA ALA A 88 -9.02 5.04 17.90
C ALA A 88 -10.33 4.26 17.73
N LYS A 89 -10.60 3.27 18.61
CA LYS A 89 -11.84 2.45 18.56
C LYS A 89 -13.12 3.26 18.74
N VAL A 90 -13.09 4.29 19.59
CA VAL A 90 -14.24 5.18 19.83
C VAL A 90 -14.45 6.10 18.63
N ALA A 91 -13.37 6.74 18.16
CA ALA A 91 -13.42 7.63 16.99
C ALA A 91 -13.89 6.89 15.74
N LEU A 92 -13.39 5.67 15.53
CA LEU A 92 -13.82 4.72 14.51
C LEU A 92 -15.32 4.45 14.60
N ARG A 93 -15.81 4.05 15.78
CA ARG A 93 -17.22 3.69 15.93
C ARG A 93 -18.15 4.87 15.72
N ALA A 94 -17.78 6.05 16.24
CA ALA A 94 -18.53 7.28 16.01
C ALA A 94 -18.63 7.61 14.52
N ARG A 95 -17.55 7.42 13.77
CA ARG A 95 -17.53 7.63 12.32
C ARG A 95 -18.42 6.63 11.58
N GLN A 96 -18.35 5.34 11.92
CA GLN A 96 -19.20 4.30 11.33
C GLN A 96 -20.70 4.63 11.46
N VAL A 97 -21.11 5.14 12.63
CA VAL A 97 -22.49 5.58 12.87
C VAL A 97 -22.86 6.79 12.02
N LEU A 98 -22.00 7.81 11.96
CA LEU A 98 -22.23 8.99 11.12
C LEU A 98 -22.41 8.58 9.64
N ILE A 99 -21.54 7.71 9.14
CA ILE A 99 -21.64 7.14 7.79
C ILE A 99 -22.97 6.43 7.58
N ALA A 100 -23.36 5.56 8.52
CA ALA A 100 -24.61 4.80 8.45
C ALA A 100 -25.85 5.72 8.43
N SER A 101 -25.80 6.86 9.11
CA SER A 101 -26.91 7.84 9.14
C SER A 101 -27.11 8.58 7.82
N HIS A 102 -26.04 8.75 7.01
CA HIS A 102 -26.13 9.36 5.69
C HIS A 102 -26.64 8.38 4.62
N LEU A 103 -26.66 7.07 4.91
CA LEU A 103 -27.17 6.05 3.99
C LEU A 103 -28.68 5.86 4.17
N PRO A 104 -29.48 5.88 3.08
CA PRO A 104 -30.90 5.57 3.18
C PRO A 104 -31.09 4.12 3.66
N SER A 105 -32.08 3.92 4.53
CA SER A 105 -32.39 2.63 5.12
C SER A 105 -32.62 1.56 4.05
N TYR A 106 -32.36 0.30 4.41
CA TYR A 106 -32.57 -0.83 3.51
C TYR A 106 -34.00 -0.84 2.94
N GLU A 107 -35.01 -0.65 3.80
CA GLU A 107 -36.43 -0.65 3.40
C GLU A 107 -36.75 0.49 2.43
N LEU A 108 -36.20 1.69 2.66
CA LEU A 108 -36.41 2.82 1.76
C LEU A 108 -35.79 2.55 0.39
N ARG A 109 -34.57 2.00 0.35
CA ARG A 109 -33.89 1.62 -0.90
C ARG A 109 -34.62 0.48 -1.62
N HIS A 110 -35.10 -0.52 -0.90
CA HIS A 110 -35.91 -1.62 -1.45
C HIS A 110 -37.14 -1.08 -2.16
N ASN A 111 -37.92 -0.24 -1.48
CA ASN A 111 -39.13 0.37 -2.04
C ASN A 111 -38.84 1.27 -3.26
N GLN A 112 -37.71 1.99 -3.25
CA GLN A 112 -37.29 2.79 -4.40
C GLN A 112 -36.95 1.92 -5.61
N VAL A 113 -36.17 0.85 -5.42
CA VAL A 113 -35.79 -0.07 -6.50
C VAL A 113 -37.03 -0.78 -7.05
N GLU A 114 -37.93 -1.22 -6.18
CA GLU A 114 -39.21 -1.83 -6.57
C GLU A 114 -40.08 -0.87 -7.38
N SER A 115 -40.22 0.38 -6.93
CA SER A 115 -40.97 1.43 -7.67
C SER A 115 -40.38 1.68 -9.06
N ILE A 116 -39.05 1.64 -9.21
CA ILE A 116 -38.40 1.79 -10.51
C ILE A 116 -38.69 0.57 -11.41
N PHE A 117 -38.63 -0.66 -10.88
CA PHE A 117 -38.99 -1.86 -11.65
C PHE A 117 -40.45 -1.84 -12.08
N LEU A 118 -41.38 -1.53 -11.17
CA LEU A 118 -42.81 -1.49 -11.47
C LEU A 118 -43.16 -0.37 -12.46
N SER A 119 -42.49 0.79 -12.40
CA SER A 119 -42.69 1.87 -13.37
C SER A 119 -42.01 1.63 -14.73
N ALA A 120 -41.05 0.72 -14.82
CA ALA A 120 -40.44 0.29 -16.07
C ALA A 120 -41.26 -0.77 -16.81
N ILE A 121 -42.30 -1.33 -16.17
CA ILE A 121 -43.19 -2.36 -16.72
C ILE A 121 -44.51 -1.69 -17.12
N ASP A 122 -44.86 -1.75 -18.41
CA ASP A 122 -46.15 -1.28 -18.90
C ASP A 122 -47.31 -2.12 -18.34
N MET A 123 -48.50 -1.53 -18.15
CA MET A 123 -49.69 -2.15 -17.53
C MET A 123 -50.16 -3.45 -18.22
N TYR A 124 -49.72 -3.67 -19.45
CA TYR A 124 -50.04 -4.87 -20.23
C TYR A 124 -48.87 -5.86 -20.36
N GLY A 125 -47.67 -5.56 -19.86
CA GLY A 125 -46.54 -6.51 -19.81
C GLY A 125 -45.80 -6.79 -21.13
N HIS A 126 -46.06 -6.04 -22.21
CA HIS A 126 -45.52 -6.35 -23.55
C HIS A 126 -44.36 -5.44 -24.03
N GLN A 127 -44.05 -4.33 -23.35
CA GLN A 127 -42.93 -3.46 -23.72
C GLN A 127 -42.00 -3.19 -22.53
N PHE A 128 -40.76 -3.69 -22.67
CA PHE A 128 -39.65 -3.43 -21.76
C PHE A 128 -38.99 -2.09 -22.14
N CYS A 129 -39.03 -1.11 -21.24
CA CYS A 129 -38.46 0.23 -21.48
C CYS A 129 -37.10 0.38 -20.79
N PRO A 130 -35.96 0.13 -21.48
CA PRO A 130 -34.63 0.12 -20.87
C PRO A 130 -34.17 1.49 -20.35
N GLU A 131 -34.78 2.59 -20.81
CA GLU A 131 -34.43 3.96 -20.38
C GLU A 131 -34.68 4.20 -18.89
N ASN A 132 -35.76 3.65 -18.33
CA ASN A 132 -36.07 3.80 -16.91
C ASN A 132 -35.10 3.00 -16.01
N LEU A 133 -34.45 1.97 -16.55
CA LEU A 133 -33.48 1.12 -15.83
C LEU A 133 -32.05 1.69 -15.86
N LYS A 134 -31.72 2.60 -16.79
CA LYS A 134 -30.41 3.31 -16.79
C LYS A 134 -30.13 4.00 -15.46
N LYS A 135 -31.19 4.50 -14.82
CA LYS A 135 -31.18 5.05 -13.46
C LYS A 135 -30.60 4.09 -12.42
N LEU A 136 -30.97 2.80 -12.46
CA LEU A 136 -30.44 1.76 -11.56
C LEU A 136 -29.03 1.31 -11.95
N ILE A 137 -28.72 1.27 -13.25
CA ILE A 137 -27.40 0.85 -13.73
C ILE A 137 -26.32 1.86 -13.34
N LEU A 138 -26.61 3.15 -13.44
CA LEU A 138 -25.65 4.24 -13.18
C LEU A 138 -25.64 4.71 -11.71
N SER A 139 -26.62 4.31 -10.90
CA SER A 139 -26.72 4.68 -9.48
C SER A 139 -25.49 4.21 -8.68
N GLU A 140 -25.04 5.01 -7.70
CA GLU A 140 -24.01 4.60 -6.74
C GLU A 140 -24.52 3.81 -5.54
N THR A 141 -25.77 3.99 -5.13
CA THR A 141 -26.28 3.23 -3.98
C THR A 141 -25.97 1.77 -4.26
N SER A 142 -25.36 1.11 -3.27
CA SER A 142 -25.21 -0.33 -3.32
C SER A 142 -26.61 -0.85 -3.66
N ILE A 143 -26.76 -1.41 -4.85
CA ILE A 143 -27.96 -2.15 -5.20
C ILE A 143 -27.67 -3.62 -5.10
N PHE A 144 -26.41 -4.07 -5.02
CA PHE A 144 -26.15 -5.51 -4.97
C PHE A 144 -26.66 -6.15 -3.68
N ASP A 145 -26.88 -5.40 -2.60
CA ASP A 145 -27.55 -5.86 -1.37
C ASP A 145 -29.09 -5.92 -1.47
N VAL A 146 -29.69 -5.25 -2.45
CA VAL A 146 -31.17 -5.14 -2.60
C VAL A 146 -31.66 -5.86 -3.85
N LEU A 147 -30.96 -5.67 -4.97
CA LEU A 147 -31.25 -6.18 -6.32
C LEU A 147 -31.45 -7.70 -6.36
N PRO A 148 -30.63 -8.54 -5.69
CA PRO A 148 -30.80 -9.98 -5.77
C PRO A 148 -32.12 -10.48 -5.20
N ASN A 149 -32.79 -9.71 -4.32
CA ASN A 149 -34.12 -10.07 -3.84
C ASN A 149 -35.15 -10.12 -4.98
N PHE A 150 -34.98 -9.26 -5.99
CA PHE A 150 -35.86 -9.20 -7.17
C PHE A 150 -35.61 -10.32 -8.18
N PHE A 151 -34.52 -11.11 -8.04
CA PHE A 151 -34.31 -12.29 -8.88
C PHE A 151 -35.39 -13.36 -8.61
N PHE A 152 -35.97 -13.35 -7.42
CA PHE A 152 -36.98 -14.31 -6.96
C PHE A 152 -38.38 -13.67 -6.86
N HIS A 153 -38.62 -12.57 -7.57
CA HIS A 153 -39.90 -11.87 -7.55
C HIS A 153 -41.01 -12.69 -8.22
N SER A 154 -42.26 -12.54 -7.76
CA SER A 154 -43.42 -13.27 -8.28
C SER A 154 -43.71 -12.98 -9.76
N ASN A 155 -43.53 -11.72 -10.17
CA ASN A 155 -43.65 -11.29 -11.56
C ASN A 155 -42.41 -11.64 -12.39
N GLN A 156 -42.60 -12.44 -13.45
CA GLN A 156 -41.54 -12.87 -14.37
C GLN A 156 -40.80 -11.71 -15.05
N VAL A 157 -41.52 -10.66 -15.44
CA VAL A 157 -40.92 -9.48 -16.10
C VAL A 157 -39.96 -8.75 -15.16
N VAL A 158 -40.29 -8.70 -13.87
CA VAL A 158 -39.39 -8.14 -12.83
C VAL A 158 -38.13 -9.00 -12.68
N ARG A 159 -38.25 -10.33 -12.68
CA ARG A 159 -37.08 -11.23 -12.61
C ARG A 159 -36.13 -11.01 -13.79
N MET A 160 -36.67 -10.97 -15.01
CA MET A 160 -35.90 -10.69 -16.23
C MET A 160 -35.22 -9.32 -16.17
N ALA A 161 -35.96 -8.28 -15.78
CA ALA A 161 -35.42 -6.93 -15.62
C ALA A 161 -34.30 -6.86 -14.57
N ALA A 162 -34.46 -7.55 -13.43
CA ALA A 162 -33.49 -7.55 -12.35
C ALA A 162 -32.17 -8.24 -12.76
N LEU A 163 -32.24 -9.38 -13.46
CA LEU A 163 -31.06 -10.07 -13.99
C LEU A 163 -30.33 -9.20 -15.04
N GLU A 164 -31.07 -8.53 -15.93
CA GLU A 164 -30.48 -7.61 -16.90
C GLU A 164 -29.81 -6.39 -16.24
N VAL A 165 -30.45 -5.77 -15.25
CA VAL A 165 -29.85 -4.66 -14.49
C VAL A 165 -28.58 -5.11 -13.80
N TYR A 166 -28.57 -6.32 -13.22
CA TYR A 166 -27.38 -6.89 -12.58
C TYR A 166 -26.23 -7.03 -13.59
N VAL A 167 -26.48 -7.66 -14.75
CA VAL A 167 -25.45 -7.86 -15.79
C VAL A 167 -24.94 -6.51 -16.32
N ARG A 168 -25.82 -5.60 -16.72
CA ARG A 168 -25.41 -4.27 -17.25
C ARG A 168 -24.62 -3.46 -16.23
N ARG A 169 -24.94 -3.59 -14.93
CA ARG A 169 -24.22 -2.88 -13.86
C ARG A 169 -22.88 -3.53 -13.53
N ALA A 170 -22.82 -4.86 -13.45
CA ALA A 170 -21.57 -5.59 -13.18
C ALA A 170 -20.57 -5.39 -14.33
N TYR A 171 -21.04 -5.42 -15.57
CA TYR A 171 -20.23 -5.29 -16.78
C TYR A 171 -20.15 -3.85 -17.32
N ILE A 172 -20.39 -2.82 -16.50
CA ILE A 172 -20.35 -1.42 -16.92
C ILE A 172 -19.00 -0.98 -17.51
N ALA A 173 -17.91 -1.65 -17.11
CA ALA A 173 -16.57 -1.39 -17.65
C ALA A 173 -16.34 -1.99 -19.04
N TYR A 174 -17.21 -2.90 -19.49
CA TYR A 174 -17.06 -3.69 -20.70
C TYR A 174 -18.05 -3.20 -21.77
N GLU A 175 -17.71 -3.44 -23.03
CA GLU A 175 -18.60 -3.17 -24.15
C GLU A 175 -19.54 -4.37 -24.33
N LEU A 176 -20.79 -4.23 -23.87
CA LEU A 176 -21.85 -5.24 -24.07
C LEU A 176 -22.38 -5.15 -25.50
N ASN A 177 -22.20 -6.22 -26.27
CA ASN A 177 -22.59 -6.28 -27.68
C ASN A 177 -24.03 -6.75 -27.85
N SER A 178 -24.42 -7.74 -27.05
CA SER A 178 -25.71 -8.43 -27.13
C SER A 178 -26.14 -8.84 -25.73
N LEU A 179 -27.44 -8.74 -25.45
CA LEU A 179 -28.08 -9.27 -24.25
C LEU A 179 -29.43 -9.85 -24.66
N GLN A 180 -29.63 -11.14 -24.41
CA GLN A 180 -30.81 -11.90 -24.79
C GLN A 180 -31.41 -12.59 -23.58
N HIS A 181 -32.74 -12.62 -23.54
CA HIS A 181 -33.48 -13.32 -22.50
C HIS A 181 -33.95 -14.67 -23.05
N GLN A 182 -33.63 -15.74 -22.35
CA GLN A 182 -34.10 -17.08 -22.62
C GLN A 182 -34.86 -17.63 -21.41
N GLN A 183 -35.62 -18.70 -21.63
CA GLN A 183 -36.36 -19.39 -20.57
C GLN A 183 -36.15 -20.89 -20.70
N LEU A 184 -35.82 -21.55 -19.58
CA LEU A 184 -35.72 -23.01 -19.50
C LEU A 184 -37.12 -23.65 -19.54
N ALA A 185 -37.17 -24.97 -19.76
CA ALA A 185 -38.42 -25.73 -19.81
C ALA A 185 -39.27 -25.64 -18.52
N ASP A 186 -38.63 -25.38 -17.37
CA ASP A 186 -39.27 -25.21 -16.07
C ASP A 186 -39.76 -23.77 -15.79
N GLY A 187 -39.50 -22.84 -16.70
CA GLY A 187 -39.87 -21.43 -16.58
C GLY A 187 -38.80 -20.53 -15.97
N THR A 188 -37.61 -21.05 -15.66
CA THR A 188 -36.47 -20.27 -15.13
C THR A 188 -35.93 -19.29 -16.18
N CYS A 189 -35.71 -18.03 -15.79
CA CYS A 189 -35.20 -16.99 -16.67
C CYS A 189 -33.67 -17.04 -16.76
N ILE A 190 -33.14 -16.99 -17.97
CA ILE A 190 -31.70 -16.90 -18.26
C ILE A 190 -31.44 -15.60 -19.02
N VAL A 191 -30.40 -14.88 -18.61
CA VAL A 191 -29.86 -13.75 -19.37
C VAL A 191 -28.53 -14.15 -19.98
N GLU A 192 -28.51 -14.31 -21.29
CA GLU A 192 -27.29 -14.50 -22.07
C GLU A 192 -26.75 -13.15 -22.52
N PHE A 193 -25.44 -12.97 -22.43
CA PHE A 193 -24.80 -11.72 -22.82
C PHE A 193 -23.45 -11.97 -23.48
N GLN A 194 -23.15 -11.15 -24.47
CA GLN A 194 -21.84 -11.12 -25.12
C GLN A 194 -21.20 -9.77 -24.89
N PHE A 195 -19.91 -9.77 -24.58
CA PHE A 195 -19.17 -8.55 -24.32
C PHE A 195 -17.74 -8.62 -24.83
N MET A 196 -17.14 -7.46 -25.08
CA MET A 196 -15.73 -7.32 -25.41
C MET A 196 -14.93 -6.80 -24.22
N LEU A 197 -13.75 -7.37 -24.02
CA LEU A 197 -12.80 -6.85 -23.05
C LEU A 197 -12.35 -5.43 -23.43
N PRO A 198 -12.24 -4.48 -22.48
CA PRO A 198 -11.71 -3.15 -22.76
C PRO A 198 -10.29 -3.19 -23.35
N SER A 199 -9.92 -2.17 -24.12
CA SER A 199 -8.56 -2.05 -24.69
C SER A 199 -7.45 -2.07 -23.62
N SER A 200 -7.76 -1.57 -22.43
CA SER A 200 -6.90 -1.61 -21.23
C SER A 200 -6.81 -2.98 -20.54
N HIS A 201 -7.62 -3.96 -20.94
CA HIS A 201 -7.63 -5.26 -20.30
C HIS A 201 -6.37 -6.07 -20.66
N PRO A 202 -5.66 -6.68 -19.68
CA PRO A 202 -4.40 -7.38 -19.96
C PRO A 202 -4.49 -8.45 -21.05
N ASN A 203 -5.54 -9.28 -21.05
CA ASN A 203 -5.73 -10.29 -22.10
C ASN A 203 -5.91 -9.69 -23.50
N ARG A 204 -6.51 -8.50 -23.62
CA ARG A 204 -6.65 -7.80 -24.91
C ARG A 204 -5.33 -7.17 -25.34
N MET A 205 -4.57 -6.60 -24.39
CA MET A 205 -3.24 -6.05 -24.64
C MET A 205 -2.24 -7.13 -25.10
N SER A 206 -2.21 -8.29 -24.43
CA SER A 206 -1.35 -9.42 -24.81
C SER A 206 -1.67 -9.97 -26.20
N ALA A 207 -2.96 -10.05 -26.55
CA ALA A 207 -3.38 -10.48 -27.89
C ALA A 207 -2.91 -9.50 -28.98
N MET A 208 -2.98 -8.19 -28.75
CA MET A 208 -2.48 -7.19 -29.70
C MET A 208 -0.95 -7.27 -29.90
N THR A 209 -0.18 -7.55 -28.84
CA THR A 209 1.28 -7.69 -28.95
C THR A 209 1.68 -8.89 -29.82
N ASN A 210 0.99 -10.02 -29.69
CA ASN A 210 1.25 -11.22 -30.49
C ASN A 210 0.93 -11.01 -31.98
N VAL A 211 -0.13 -10.27 -32.30
CA VAL A 211 -0.47 -9.91 -33.70
C VAL A 211 0.56 -8.94 -34.29
N SER A 212 1.11 -8.04 -33.48
CA SER A 212 2.11 -7.06 -33.91
C SER A 212 3.45 -7.71 -34.32
N GLN A 213 3.87 -8.78 -33.63
CA GLN A 213 5.08 -9.52 -33.97
C GLN A 213 4.96 -10.33 -35.27
N ALA A 214 3.73 -10.74 -35.65
CA ALA A 214 3.49 -11.50 -36.87
C ALA A 214 3.54 -10.64 -38.17
N HIS A 215 3.46 -9.31 -38.07
CA HIS A 215 3.40 -8.41 -39.23
C HIS A 215 4.68 -7.62 -39.53
N CYS A 216 5.79 -7.88 -38.85
CA CYS A 216 7.06 -7.20 -39.11
C CYS A 216 7.92 -7.90 -40.18
N VAL A 217 7.35 -8.30 -41.32
CA VAL A 217 8.11 -8.57 -42.55
C VAL A 217 7.33 -8.01 -43.73
N GLY A 218 7.69 -6.79 -44.16
CA GLY A 218 7.39 -6.33 -45.52
C GLY A 218 6.53 -5.07 -45.67
N MET A 219 7.18 -4.05 -46.23
CA MET A 219 6.67 -2.95 -47.05
C MET A 219 6.15 -1.66 -46.40
N VAL A 220 6.97 -0.64 -46.67
CA VAL A 220 6.72 0.81 -46.60
C VAL A 220 5.89 1.24 -47.82
N HIS A 221 4.82 2.01 -47.62
CA HIS A 221 4.50 3.21 -48.42
C HIS A 221 3.31 4.02 -47.86
N SER A 222 3.39 5.34 -48.04
CA SER A 222 2.56 6.41 -47.48
C SER A 222 1.19 6.60 -48.14
N GLY A 223 0.21 7.10 -47.37
CA GLY A 223 -0.76 8.11 -47.82
C GLY A 223 -2.26 7.75 -47.79
N SER A 224 -3.03 8.62 -47.12
CA SER A 224 -4.48 8.88 -47.18
C SER A 224 -5.50 7.89 -46.59
N ASP A 225 -6.49 8.50 -45.93
CA ASP A 225 -7.69 7.95 -45.30
C ASP A 225 -8.50 7.03 -46.21
N GLN A 226 -8.90 5.85 -45.72
CA GLN A 226 -10.28 5.35 -45.69
C GLN A 226 -10.37 3.89 -45.20
N GLU A 227 -11.48 3.64 -44.51
CA GLU A 227 -12.05 2.36 -44.06
C GLU A 227 -11.72 1.15 -44.93
N ILE A 228 -10.79 0.29 -44.50
CA ILE A 228 -10.74 -1.11 -44.93
C ILE A 228 -10.27 -1.97 -43.76
N LEU A 229 -11.20 -2.67 -43.10
CA LEU A 229 -10.93 -3.91 -42.35
C LEU A 229 -12.27 -4.61 -42.10
N ILE A 230 -12.86 -5.14 -43.17
CA ILE A 230 -13.87 -6.20 -43.08
C ILE A 230 -13.26 -7.47 -43.67
N HIS A 231 -13.42 -8.56 -42.92
CA HIS A 231 -13.23 -9.99 -43.22
C HIS A 231 -11.98 -10.66 -42.66
N ASN A 232 -12.11 -11.13 -41.43
CA ASN A 232 -11.84 -12.53 -41.08
C ASN A 232 -12.93 -13.01 -40.10
N ALA A 233 -13.61 -14.11 -40.44
CA ALA A 233 -14.79 -14.64 -39.77
C ALA A 233 -14.47 -15.45 -38.49
N TYR A 234 -13.60 -14.93 -37.64
CA TYR A 234 -13.37 -15.45 -36.29
C TYR A 234 -13.84 -14.37 -35.31
N SER A 235 -14.65 -14.76 -34.32
CA SER A 235 -14.97 -13.88 -33.20
C SER A 235 -13.66 -13.29 -32.65
N PRO A 236 -13.55 -11.96 -32.47
CA PRO A 236 -12.29 -11.37 -32.05
C PRO A 236 -11.85 -12.03 -30.73
N PRO A 237 -10.54 -12.29 -30.51
CA PRO A 237 -10.03 -13.06 -29.36
C PRO A 237 -10.37 -12.45 -27.98
N CYS A 238 -10.94 -11.26 -27.96
CA CYS A 238 -11.41 -10.52 -26.79
C CYS A 238 -12.94 -10.56 -26.57
N GLN A 239 -13.73 -11.20 -27.44
CA GLN A 239 -15.14 -11.43 -27.22
C GLN A 239 -15.33 -12.58 -26.24
N ARG A 240 -16.28 -12.41 -25.33
CA ARG A 240 -16.66 -13.40 -24.31
C ARG A 240 -18.17 -13.52 -24.30
N MET A 241 -18.66 -14.70 -23.94
CA MET A 241 -20.08 -14.98 -23.75
C MET A 241 -20.30 -15.34 -22.28
N GLY A 242 -21.39 -14.89 -21.70
CA GLY A 242 -21.78 -15.27 -20.36
C GLY A 242 -23.28 -15.51 -20.24
N ALA A 243 -23.65 -16.26 -19.21
CA ALA A 243 -25.04 -16.47 -18.80
C ALA A 243 -25.21 -16.16 -17.31
N MET A 244 -26.32 -15.51 -16.97
CA MET A 244 -26.75 -15.25 -15.60
C MET A 244 -28.10 -15.95 -15.38
N VAL A 245 -28.20 -16.74 -14.32
CA VAL A 245 -29.42 -17.47 -13.94
C VAL A 245 -29.65 -17.35 -12.43
N ALA A 246 -30.90 -17.50 -11.98
CA ALA A 246 -31.26 -17.54 -10.57
C ALA A 246 -32.15 -18.75 -10.26
N PHE A 247 -31.81 -19.51 -9.23
CA PHE A 247 -32.57 -20.66 -8.73
C PHE A 247 -32.92 -20.48 -7.25
N GLU A 248 -34.05 -21.01 -6.79
CA GLU A 248 -34.41 -20.87 -5.37
C GLU A 248 -33.47 -21.69 -4.49
N THR A 249 -33.06 -22.88 -4.95
CA THR A 249 -32.21 -23.80 -4.20
C THR A 249 -31.06 -24.37 -5.04
N PHE A 250 -30.00 -24.83 -4.36
CA PHE A 250 -28.86 -25.48 -5.00
C PHE A 250 -29.22 -26.82 -5.68
N GLU A 251 -30.20 -27.53 -5.13
CA GLU A 251 -30.67 -28.81 -5.68
C GLU A 251 -31.36 -28.64 -7.03
N GLU A 252 -32.16 -27.58 -7.17
CA GLU A 252 -32.84 -27.22 -8.42
C GLU A 252 -31.83 -26.92 -9.52
N PHE A 253 -30.83 -26.10 -9.22
CA PHE A 253 -29.70 -25.85 -10.13
C PHE A 253 -29.00 -27.14 -10.54
N SER A 254 -28.73 -28.04 -9.58
CA SER A 254 -28.02 -29.30 -9.87
C SER A 254 -28.79 -30.20 -10.84
N ARG A 255 -30.14 -30.16 -10.82
CA ARG A 255 -31.00 -30.91 -11.76
C ARG A 255 -30.99 -30.28 -13.16
N ASN A 256 -31.05 -28.95 -13.22
CA ASN A 256 -31.17 -28.19 -14.48
C ASN A 256 -29.82 -27.83 -15.12
N PHE A 257 -28.71 -28.20 -14.49
CA PHE A 257 -27.35 -27.85 -14.92
C PHE A 257 -27.02 -28.29 -16.36
N GLU A 258 -27.44 -29.48 -16.76
CA GLU A 258 -27.16 -30.00 -18.11
C GLU A 258 -27.95 -29.27 -19.20
N GLU A 259 -29.16 -28.81 -18.90
CA GLU A 259 -29.96 -27.98 -19.81
C GLU A 259 -29.32 -26.60 -19.97
N LEU A 260 -28.87 -26.01 -18.86
CA LEU A 260 -28.21 -24.71 -18.86
C LEU A 260 -26.90 -24.70 -19.66
N LEU A 261 -26.14 -25.81 -19.70
CA LEU A 261 -24.94 -25.90 -20.53
C LEU A 261 -25.22 -25.91 -22.04
N LYS A 262 -26.45 -26.24 -22.46
CA LYS A 262 -26.85 -26.20 -23.89
C LYS A 262 -26.80 -24.79 -24.46
N CYS A 263 -27.06 -23.76 -23.64
CA CYS A 263 -26.90 -22.35 -24.01
C CYS A 263 -25.53 -22.01 -24.62
N PHE A 264 -24.48 -22.73 -24.22
CA PHE A 264 -23.11 -22.52 -24.71
C PHE A 264 -22.74 -23.41 -25.90
N SER A 265 -23.63 -24.32 -26.33
CA SER A 265 -23.35 -25.35 -27.34
C SER A 265 -23.61 -24.83 -28.76
N ASP A 266 -24.68 -24.04 -28.95
CA ASP A 266 -25.13 -23.59 -30.26
C ASP A 266 -24.18 -22.55 -30.91
N SER A 267 -23.37 -21.85 -30.11
CA SER A 267 -22.43 -20.84 -30.63
C SER A 267 -21.18 -21.40 -31.31
N SER A 268 -20.92 -22.71 -31.21
CA SER A 268 -19.68 -23.34 -31.70
C SER A 268 -19.82 -24.02 -33.07
N LEU A 269 -21.04 -24.22 -33.57
CA LEU A 269 -21.32 -25.10 -34.72
C LEU A 269 -21.57 -24.38 -36.05
N GLU A 270 -21.79 -23.07 -36.08
CA GLU A 270 -22.17 -22.36 -37.33
C GLU A 270 -20.99 -21.84 -38.17
N CYS A 271 -19.74 -21.85 -37.69
CA CYS A 271 -18.60 -21.28 -38.44
C CYS A 271 -17.68 -22.28 -39.17
N SER A 272 -17.93 -23.60 -39.12
CA SER A 272 -16.94 -24.60 -39.56
C SER A 272 -17.24 -25.33 -40.88
N ASN A 273 -18.28 -24.96 -41.64
CA ASN A 273 -18.75 -25.81 -42.75
C ASN A 273 -18.78 -25.18 -44.16
N VAL A 274 -17.89 -24.25 -44.49
CA VAL A 274 -17.74 -23.86 -45.91
C VAL A 274 -16.28 -23.61 -46.33
N PHE A 275 -15.80 -24.51 -47.20
CA PHE A 275 -14.61 -24.46 -48.05
C PHE A 275 -13.26 -24.87 -47.46
N SER A 276 -12.90 -26.14 -47.66
CA SER A 276 -11.51 -26.60 -47.71
C SER A 276 -11.13 -26.88 -49.17
N ASP A 277 -10.34 -26.00 -49.78
CA ASP A 277 -9.58 -26.34 -50.99
C ASP A 277 -8.11 -25.95 -50.82
N SER A 278 -7.27 -26.98 -50.90
CA SER A 278 -5.87 -26.99 -51.37
C SER A 278 -4.79 -26.10 -50.71
N SER A 279 -3.98 -26.79 -49.89
CA SER A 279 -2.50 -26.86 -49.93
C SER A 279 -1.64 -25.58 -49.87
N GLN A 280 -0.77 -25.46 -48.84
CA GLN A 280 0.70 -25.61 -48.99
C GLN A 280 1.47 -25.44 -47.65
N LEU A 281 2.13 -26.53 -47.25
CA LEU A 281 3.43 -26.70 -46.58
C LEU A 281 3.96 -25.65 -45.56
N SER A 282 4.05 -26.10 -44.30
CA SER A 282 5.02 -25.64 -43.30
C SER A 282 5.90 -26.83 -42.91
N LEU A 283 7.22 -26.68 -43.07
CA LEU A 283 8.26 -27.62 -42.62
C LEU A 283 8.89 -27.05 -41.33
N TYR A 284 9.16 -27.94 -40.38
CA TYR A 284 9.87 -27.77 -39.09
C TYR A 284 9.04 -27.23 -37.90
N ASP A 285 8.43 -28.14 -37.14
CA ASP A 285 8.87 -28.49 -35.76
C ASP A 285 8.01 -29.67 -35.24
N GLU A 286 8.66 -30.83 -35.02
CA GLU A 286 8.08 -31.98 -34.31
C GLU A 286 8.41 -31.81 -32.81
N ASP A 287 7.45 -31.36 -32.00
CA ASP A 287 7.21 -31.77 -30.60
C ASP A 287 6.25 -30.81 -29.87
N ASP A 288 4.97 -30.76 -30.27
CA ASP A 288 3.91 -30.22 -29.39
C ASP A 288 2.53 -30.82 -29.72
N ASN A 289 2.38 -32.14 -29.53
CA ASN A 289 1.09 -32.81 -29.50
C ASN A 289 0.41 -32.67 -28.12
N LYS A 290 0.10 -31.43 -27.73
CA LYS A 290 -1.02 -31.14 -26.83
C LYS A 290 -2.07 -30.39 -27.64
N SER A 291 -3.18 -31.07 -27.89
CA SER A 291 -4.40 -30.52 -28.49
C SER A 291 -4.63 -29.07 -28.09
N SER A 292 -4.65 -28.19 -29.08
CA SER A 292 -5.13 -26.81 -29.01
C SER A 292 -6.62 -26.78 -28.61
N LEU A 293 -6.91 -27.04 -27.34
CA LEU A 293 -8.19 -26.67 -26.74
C LEU A 293 -8.15 -25.15 -26.56
N ASP A 294 -8.98 -24.46 -27.34
CA ASP A 294 -9.18 -23.02 -27.28
C ASP A 294 -9.32 -22.54 -25.83
N ASP A 295 -8.68 -21.40 -25.54
CA ASP A 295 -8.69 -20.80 -24.21
C ASP A 295 -10.15 -20.53 -23.79
N PRO A 296 -10.68 -21.12 -22.69
CA PRO A 296 -12.11 -21.09 -22.41
C PRO A 296 -12.61 -19.65 -22.28
N ILE A 297 -13.75 -19.35 -22.92
CA ILE A 297 -14.29 -17.99 -23.07
C ILE A 297 -15.65 -17.78 -22.38
N HIS A 298 -16.32 -18.84 -21.94
CA HIS A 298 -17.68 -18.75 -21.40
C HIS A 298 -17.68 -18.44 -19.90
N ILE A 299 -18.65 -17.65 -19.45
CA ILE A 299 -18.81 -17.25 -18.05
C ILE A 299 -20.20 -17.66 -17.56
N LEU A 300 -20.28 -18.30 -16.41
CA LEU A 300 -21.56 -18.67 -15.82
C LEU A 300 -21.68 -18.04 -14.42
N ASN A 301 -22.74 -17.27 -14.21
CA ASN A 301 -23.09 -16.70 -12.91
C ASN A 301 -24.45 -17.27 -12.46
N VAL A 302 -24.49 -17.84 -11.26
CA VAL A 302 -25.68 -18.52 -10.71
C VAL A 302 -26.02 -17.89 -9.37
N ALA A 303 -27.24 -17.36 -9.24
CA ALA A 303 -27.75 -16.79 -8.00
C ALA A 303 -28.67 -17.78 -7.26
N PHE A 304 -28.56 -17.80 -5.94
CA PHE A 304 -29.42 -18.58 -5.04
C PHE A 304 -30.08 -17.69 -4.01
N LYS A 305 -31.29 -18.07 -3.60
CA LYS A 305 -31.97 -17.46 -2.46
C LYS A 305 -31.37 -18.03 -1.19
N GLY A 306 -30.78 -17.18 -0.35
CA GLY A 306 -30.29 -17.59 0.96
C GLY A 306 -31.46 -17.81 1.91
N ASP A 307 -31.64 -19.04 2.39
CA ASP A 307 -32.54 -19.28 3.53
C ASP A 307 -31.97 -18.60 4.78
N ILE A 308 -32.88 -17.97 5.54
CA ILE A 308 -32.61 -16.99 6.61
C ILE A 308 -31.75 -17.57 7.76
N ASP A 309 -31.63 -18.89 7.88
CA ASP A 309 -30.96 -19.57 9.01
C ASP A 309 -30.02 -20.74 8.63
N ALA A 310 -29.81 -21.07 7.34
CA ALA A 310 -29.23 -22.36 6.94
C ALA A 310 -27.84 -22.32 6.26
N VAL A 311 -27.24 -21.15 6.07
CA VAL A 311 -25.92 -21.05 5.42
C VAL A 311 -24.87 -20.94 6.52
N GLY A 312 -24.19 -22.06 6.81
CA GLY A 312 -23.10 -22.13 7.80
C GLY A 312 -21.94 -21.18 7.51
N GLU A 313 -20.84 -21.31 8.28
CA GLU A 313 -19.59 -20.57 8.01
C GLU A 313 -19.22 -20.67 6.52
N ASP A 314 -18.72 -19.58 5.93
CA ASP A 314 -18.43 -19.48 4.48
C ASP A 314 -17.66 -20.70 3.94
N ASP A 315 -16.78 -21.29 4.75
CA ASP A 315 -15.98 -22.44 4.35
C ASP A 315 -16.82 -23.73 4.17
N THR A 316 -17.92 -23.91 4.92
CA THR A 316 -18.84 -25.06 4.74
C THR A 316 -19.60 -24.99 3.41
N VAL A 317 -19.99 -23.78 3.01
CA VAL A 317 -20.68 -23.52 1.73
C VAL A 317 -19.75 -23.77 0.56
N VAL A 318 -18.50 -23.32 0.69
CA VAL A 318 -17.46 -23.53 -0.34
C VAL A 318 -17.21 -25.02 -0.57
N GLU A 319 -17.24 -25.86 0.47
CA GLU A 319 -17.08 -27.31 0.30
C GLU A 319 -18.18 -27.91 -0.58
N ILE A 320 -19.44 -27.53 -0.37
CA ILE A 320 -20.57 -28.00 -1.20
C ILE A 320 -20.38 -27.59 -2.67
N PHE A 321 -20.04 -26.32 -2.91
CA PHE A 321 -19.81 -25.82 -4.27
C PHE A 321 -18.59 -26.46 -4.92
N ARG A 322 -17.50 -26.65 -4.16
CA ARG A 322 -16.27 -27.29 -4.64
C ARG A 322 -16.54 -28.74 -5.06
N ASP A 323 -17.27 -29.50 -4.25
CA ASP A 323 -17.56 -30.90 -4.56
C ASP A 323 -18.40 -31.01 -5.85
N PHE A 324 -19.34 -30.08 -6.06
CA PHE A 324 -20.09 -29.98 -7.31
C PHE A 324 -19.20 -29.61 -8.51
N THR A 325 -18.39 -28.55 -8.43
CA THR A 325 -17.55 -28.12 -9.56
C THR A 325 -16.52 -29.18 -9.94
N LEU A 326 -15.96 -29.90 -8.96
CA LEU A 326 -15.06 -31.03 -9.19
C LEU A 326 -15.78 -32.20 -9.87
N SER A 327 -17.00 -32.54 -9.43
CA SER A 327 -17.79 -33.62 -10.03
C SER A 327 -18.17 -33.32 -11.50
N LYS A 328 -18.40 -32.05 -11.84
CA LYS A 328 -18.82 -31.59 -13.17
C LYS A 328 -17.69 -31.00 -14.03
N LYS A 329 -16.43 -31.11 -13.56
CA LYS A 329 -15.24 -30.53 -14.20
C LYS A 329 -15.10 -30.86 -15.69
N ALA A 330 -15.34 -32.12 -16.06
CA ALA A 330 -15.24 -32.55 -17.46
C ALA A 330 -16.28 -31.86 -18.36
N GLN A 331 -17.53 -31.72 -17.88
CA GLN A 331 -18.61 -31.01 -18.59
C GLN A 331 -18.29 -29.51 -18.71
N LEU A 332 -17.81 -28.88 -17.63
CA LEU A 332 -17.43 -27.47 -17.63
C LEU A 332 -16.30 -27.17 -18.64
N ASN A 333 -15.29 -28.04 -18.71
CA ASN A 333 -14.22 -27.93 -19.70
C ASN A 333 -14.71 -28.16 -21.13
N TYR A 334 -15.57 -29.16 -21.35
CA TYR A 334 -16.13 -29.46 -22.67
C TYR A 334 -16.92 -28.28 -23.26
N HIS A 335 -17.70 -27.58 -22.43
CA HIS A 335 -18.44 -26.38 -22.84
C HIS A 335 -17.62 -25.09 -22.76
N GLY A 336 -16.29 -25.16 -22.57
CA GLY A 336 -15.43 -23.98 -22.59
C GLY A 336 -15.71 -22.95 -21.47
N ILE A 337 -16.23 -23.39 -20.33
CA ILE A 337 -16.51 -22.51 -19.18
C ILE A 337 -15.19 -22.04 -18.56
N ARG A 338 -14.92 -20.73 -18.63
CA ARG A 338 -13.75 -20.08 -18.04
C ARG A 338 -13.90 -19.88 -16.54
N ARG A 339 -15.11 -19.51 -16.11
CA ARG A 339 -15.44 -19.12 -14.74
C ARG A 339 -16.88 -19.46 -14.40
N LEU A 340 -17.07 -20.01 -13.20
CA LEU A 340 -18.37 -20.22 -12.57
C LEU A 340 -18.42 -19.41 -11.27
N THR A 341 -19.41 -18.54 -11.12
CA THR A 341 -19.60 -17.71 -9.93
C THR A 341 -20.93 -18.04 -9.28
N PHE A 342 -20.91 -18.41 -8.00
CA PHE A 342 -22.11 -18.58 -7.18
C PHE A 342 -22.37 -17.32 -6.36
N LEU A 343 -23.59 -16.81 -6.41
CA LEU A 343 -24.07 -15.64 -5.70
C LEU A 343 -25.13 -16.09 -4.68
N LEU A 344 -24.90 -15.89 -3.39
CA LEU A 344 -25.91 -16.11 -2.35
C LEU A 344 -26.56 -14.79 -1.95
N ALA A 345 -27.86 -14.67 -2.23
CA ALA A 345 -28.65 -13.49 -1.88
C ALA A 345 -29.20 -13.63 -0.45
N GLN A 346 -28.71 -12.82 0.49
CA GLN A 346 -29.22 -12.76 1.87
C GLN A 346 -30.03 -11.49 2.08
N GLN A 347 -31.10 -11.58 2.86
CA GLN A 347 -31.95 -10.41 3.13
C GLN A 347 -31.22 -9.45 4.09
N ARG A 348 -31.20 -8.15 3.76
CA ARG A 348 -30.53 -7.07 4.52
C ARG A 348 -28.99 -7.15 4.60
N GLU A 349 -28.37 -8.04 3.83
CA GLU A 349 -26.91 -8.19 3.77
C GLU A 349 -26.41 -8.10 2.33
N PHE A 350 -25.11 -7.84 2.17
CA PHE A 350 -24.48 -7.86 0.85
C PHE A 350 -24.35 -9.31 0.38
N PRO A 351 -24.62 -9.63 -0.90
CA PRO A 351 -24.58 -10.99 -1.39
C PRO A 351 -23.16 -11.56 -1.32
N LYS A 352 -23.07 -12.83 -0.95
CA LYS A 352 -21.80 -13.56 -0.90
C LYS A 352 -21.46 -14.10 -2.28
N PHE A 353 -20.20 -13.97 -2.69
CA PHE A 353 -19.71 -14.40 -4.00
C PHE A 353 -18.63 -15.46 -3.85
N PHE A 354 -18.78 -16.57 -4.57
CA PHE A 354 -17.80 -17.65 -4.61
C PHE A 354 -17.45 -17.94 -6.07
N THR A 355 -16.17 -17.78 -6.42
CA THR A 355 -15.72 -17.83 -7.81
C THR A 355 -14.78 -19.01 -8.04
N PHE A 356 -15.10 -19.85 -9.03
CA PHE A 356 -14.34 -21.02 -9.43
C PHE A 356 -13.85 -20.85 -10.87
N ARG A 357 -12.57 -21.15 -11.15
CA ARG A 357 -11.96 -20.87 -12.47
C ARG A 357 -11.28 -22.08 -13.10
N ALA A 358 -11.39 -22.19 -14.42
CA ALA A 358 -10.78 -23.27 -15.18
C ALA A 358 -9.25 -23.35 -15.00
N ARG A 359 -8.56 -22.20 -14.93
CA ARG A 359 -7.09 -22.14 -14.77
C ARG A 359 -6.60 -22.76 -13.45
N ASP A 360 -7.44 -22.70 -12.43
CA ASP A 360 -7.19 -23.25 -11.10
C ASP A 360 -7.93 -24.60 -10.95
N GLN A 361 -8.20 -25.30 -12.07
CA GLN A 361 -8.86 -26.60 -12.10
C GLN A 361 -10.28 -26.61 -11.47
N PHE A 362 -10.96 -25.46 -11.50
CA PHE A 362 -12.23 -25.18 -10.81
C PHE A 362 -12.17 -25.32 -9.29
N GLU A 363 -11.03 -25.01 -8.69
CA GLU A 363 -10.95 -24.63 -7.28
C GLU A 363 -11.39 -23.17 -7.07
N GLU A 364 -11.75 -22.85 -5.83
CA GLU A 364 -12.18 -21.49 -5.46
C GLU A 364 -11.00 -20.51 -5.53
N ASP A 365 -11.17 -19.42 -6.27
CA ASP A 365 -10.28 -18.28 -6.14
C ASP A 365 -10.74 -17.36 -5.00
N ARG A 366 -10.12 -17.55 -3.83
CA ARG A 366 -10.36 -16.76 -2.62
C ARG A 366 -10.09 -15.26 -2.78
N ILE A 367 -9.31 -14.83 -3.77
CA ILE A 367 -9.10 -13.40 -4.05
C ILE A 367 -10.42 -12.72 -4.46
N TYR A 368 -11.32 -13.47 -5.10
CA TYR A 368 -12.62 -12.99 -5.57
C TYR A 368 -13.76 -13.31 -4.60
N ARG A 369 -13.46 -13.82 -3.40
CA ARG A 369 -14.48 -14.09 -2.39
C ARG A 369 -15.19 -12.78 -2.02
N HIS A 370 -16.51 -12.78 -2.08
CA HIS A 370 -17.38 -11.61 -1.84
C HIS A 370 -17.12 -10.42 -2.78
N LEU A 371 -16.50 -10.66 -3.93
CA LEU A 371 -16.27 -9.69 -4.99
C LEU A 371 -16.85 -10.19 -6.31
N GLU A 372 -17.75 -9.41 -6.92
CA GLU A 372 -18.23 -9.70 -8.27
C GLU A 372 -17.06 -9.63 -9.27
N PRO A 373 -16.70 -10.74 -9.96
CA PRO A 373 -15.50 -10.79 -10.78
C PRO A 373 -15.45 -9.81 -11.95
N ALA A 374 -16.60 -9.33 -12.46
CA ALA A 374 -16.62 -8.27 -13.46
C ALA A 374 -15.99 -6.96 -12.95
N LEU A 375 -16.15 -6.66 -11.65
CA LEU A 375 -15.60 -5.46 -11.00
C LEU A 375 -14.10 -5.56 -10.74
N ALA A 376 -13.53 -6.76 -10.68
CA ALA A 376 -12.11 -6.96 -10.39
C ALA A 376 -11.19 -6.29 -11.42
N PHE A 377 -11.63 -6.14 -12.68
CA PHE A 377 -10.90 -5.39 -13.68
C PHE A 377 -10.78 -3.90 -13.29
N GLN A 378 -11.85 -3.30 -12.79
CA GLN A 378 -11.85 -1.92 -12.29
C GLN A 378 -10.99 -1.75 -11.03
N LEU A 379 -10.76 -2.83 -10.27
CA LEU A 379 -9.83 -2.85 -9.15
C LEU A 379 -8.37 -3.09 -9.58
N GLU A 380 -8.10 -3.41 -10.85
CA GLU A 380 -6.74 -3.58 -11.38
C GLU A 380 -5.85 -4.57 -10.61
N LEU A 381 -6.43 -5.68 -10.18
CA LEU A 381 -5.73 -6.69 -9.36
C LEU A 381 -4.43 -7.22 -9.99
N ASN A 382 -4.34 -7.20 -11.32
CA ASN A 382 -3.16 -7.62 -12.07
C ASN A 382 -1.89 -6.84 -11.73
N ARG A 383 -2.01 -5.60 -11.24
CA ARG A 383 -0.84 -4.81 -10.82
C ARG A 383 -0.20 -5.34 -9.54
N MET A 384 -0.88 -6.22 -8.81
CA MET A 384 -0.36 -6.83 -7.58
C MET A 384 0.21 -8.24 -7.83
N ARG A 385 0.42 -8.66 -9.10
CA ARG A 385 0.87 -10.03 -9.45
C ARG A 385 2.22 -10.46 -8.85
N ASN A 386 3.06 -9.49 -8.47
CA ASN A 386 4.35 -9.75 -7.81
C ASN A 386 4.18 -10.17 -6.35
N PHE A 387 2.95 -10.17 -5.83
CA PHE A 387 2.61 -10.57 -4.48
C PHE A 387 1.73 -11.82 -4.49
N GLU A 388 1.88 -12.68 -3.50
CA GLU A 388 0.91 -13.68 -3.11
C GLU A 388 -0.17 -12.99 -2.26
N LEU A 389 -1.40 -12.96 -2.75
CA LEU A 389 -2.49 -12.21 -2.15
C LEU A 389 -3.41 -13.11 -1.34
N ARG A 390 -3.84 -12.60 -0.18
CA ARG A 390 -4.92 -13.17 0.63
C ARG A 390 -5.96 -12.09 0.89
N ALA A 391 -7.21 -12.35 0.50
CA ALA A 391 -8.30 -11.45 0.82
C ALA A 391 -8.53 -11.45 2.35
N VAL A 392 -8.64 -10.25 2.93
CA VAL A 392 -8.96 -10.06 4.34
C VAL A 392 -10.42 -9.61 4.42
N PRO A 393 -11.27 -10.28 5.22
CA PRO A 393 -12.66 -9.88 5.37
C PRO A 393 -12.77 -8.46 5.94
N CYS A 394 -13.58 -7.62 5.31
CA CYS A 394 -13.90 -6.26 5.76
C CYS A 394 -15.36 -6.19 6.21
N ALA A 395 -15.69 -5.31 7.15
CA ALA A 395 -17.09 -5.04 7.48
C ALA A 395 -17.81 -4.31 6.32
N ASN A 396 -17.07 -3.46 5.60
CA ASN A 396 -17.58 -2.75 4.44
C ASN A 396 -17.25 -3.46 3.12
N HIS A 397 -18.26 -4.09 2.51
CA HIS A 397 -18.15 -4.81 1.23
C HIS A 397 -17.84 -3.93 0.00
N LYS A 398 -17.89 -2.60 0.12
CA LYS A 398 -17.40 -1.69 -0.94
C LYS A 398 -15.88 -1.65 -1.03
N MET A 399 -15.19 -2.12 0.01
CA MET A 399 -13.75 -2.07 0.16
C MET A 399 -13.18 -3.48 0.08
N HIS A 400 -12.14 -3.64 -0.70
CA HIS A 400 -11.45 -4.91 -0.84
C HIS A 400 -10.04 -4.76 -0.27
N LEU A 401 -9.81 -5.39 0.88
CA LEU A 401 -8.52 -5.43 1.55
C LEU A 401 -7.82 -6.74 1.20
N TYR A 402 -6.58 -6.62 0.73
CA TYR A 402 -5.71 -7.75 0.44
C TYR A 402 -4.43 -7.65 1.26
N PHE A 403 -4.08 -8.73 1.95
CA PHE A 403 -2.76 -8.91 2.53
C PHE A 403 -1.86 -9.56 1.48
N GLY A 404 -0.81 -8.84 1.07
CA GLY A 404 0.14 -9.29 0.06
C GLY A 404 1.51 -9.61 0.67
N ALA A 405 2.02 -10.81 0.37
CA ALA A 405 3.39 -11.22 0.65
C ALA A 405 4.19 -11.20 -0.67
N ALA A 406 5.32 -10.50 -0.73
CA ALA A 406 6.12 -10.46 -1.96
C ALA A 406 6.58 -11.86 -2.37
N ARG A 407 6.48 -12.17 -3.67
CA ARG A 407 7.00 -13.43 -4.21
C ARG A 407 8.53 -13.36 -4.22
N VAL A 408 9.17 -14.32 -3.54
CA VAL A 408 10.63 -14.48 -3.45
C VAL A 408 11.05 -15.84 -4.00
N GLU A 409 12.35 -16.01 -4.26
CA GLU A 409 12.91 -17.31 -4.67
C GLU A 409 12.69 -18.38 -3.58
N GLN A 410 12.57 -19.64 -3.99
CA GLN A 410 12.29 -20.75 -3.08
C GLN A 410 13.39 -20.87 -2.01
N GLY A 411 13.00 -20.74 -0.74
CA GLY A 411 13.89 -20.83 0.42
C GLY A 411 14.30 -19.49 1.03
N ALA A 412 14.03 -18.35 0.36
CA ALA A 412 14.24 -17.03 0.93
C ALA A 412 13.09 -16.62 1.86
N GLU A 413 13.41 -15.94 2.96
CA GLU A 413 12.38 -15.39 3.85
C GLU A 413 11.71 -14.16 3.21
N VAL A 414 10.38 -14.13 3.23
CA VAL A 414 9.63 -12.96 2.77
C VAL A 414 9.75 -11.85 3.81
N THR A 415 10.33 -10.71 3.41
CA THR A 415 10.49 -9.51 4.24
C THR A 415 9.49 -8.40 3.90
N ASP A 416 8.91 -8.44 2.70
CA ASP A 416 7.97 -7.43 2.18
C ASP A 416 6.52 -7.91 2.30
N TYR A 417 5.83 -7.40 3.32
CA TYR A 417 4.40 -7.60 3.53
C TYR A 417 3.69 -6.26 3.41
N ARG A 418 2.60 -6.23 2.66
CA ARG A 418 1.82 -5.00 2.41
C ARG A 418 0.33 -5.28 2.51
N PHE A 419 -0.40 -4.29 3.03
CA PHE A 419 -1.84 -4.21 2.82
C PHE A 419 -2.14 -3.41 1.56
N PHE A 420 -2.99 -3.96 0.70
CA PHE A 420 -3.56 -3.30 -0.45
C PHE A 420 -5.06 -3.11 -0.24
N ILE A 421 -5.49 -1.87 -0.08
CA ILE A 421 -6.92 -1.52 -0.10
C ILE A 421 -7.29 -1.03 -1.48
N ARG A 422 -8.41 -1.53 -1.99
CA ARG A 422 -8.98 -1.10 -3.26
C ARG A 422 -10.48 -0.85 -3.12
N ALA A 423 -10.95 0.29 -3.61
CA ALA A 423 -12.35 0.65 -3.59
C ALA A 423 -12.79 1.31 -4.90
N ILE A 424 -14.08 1.13 -5.24
CA ILE A 424 -14.73 1.74 -6.41
C ILE A 424 -15.75 2.75 -5.91
N ILE A 425 -15.68 3.98 -6.41
CA ILE A 425 -16.54 5.11 -6.06
C ILE A 425 -17.44 5.39 -7.26
N ARG A 426 -18.75 5.56 -7.00
CA ARG A 426 -19.76 5.83 -8.03
C ARG A 426 -20.39 7.21 -7.76
N HIS A 427 -21.51 7.59 -8.39
CA HIS A 427 -22.25 8.81 -8.07
C HIS A 427 -23.65 8.56 -7.43
N SER A 428 -23.94 9.19 -6.28
CA SER A 428 -25.12 8.95 -5.42
C SER A 428 -26.46 9.21 -6.05
N ASP A 429 -26.55 10.18 -6.96
CA ASP A 429 -27.81 10.85 -7.18
C ASP A 429 -28.50 10.44 -8.47
N LEU A 430 -29.75 10.03 -8.30
CA LEU A 430 -30.79 9.93 -9.34
C LEU A 430 -31.41 11.29 -9.69
N VAL A 431 -30.93 12.40 -9.11
CA VAL A 431 -31.67 13.70 -9.06
C VAL A 431 -30.85 14.94 -9.45
N THR A 432 -29.53 14.99 -9.28
CA THR A 432 -28.73 16.19 -9.61
C THR A 432 -28.04 16.09 -10.98
N LYS A 433 -28.03 17.21 -11.72
CA LYS A 433 -27.69 17.26 -13.16
C LYS A 433 -26.20 17.19 -13.50
N GLU A 434 -25.30 17.16 -12.53
CA GLU A 434 -23.85 17.04 -12.71
C GLU A 434 -23.25 16.56 -11.37
N ALA A 435 -22.37 15.54 -11.39
CA ALA A 435 -21.60 15.15 -10.20
C ALA A 435 -20.71 16.34 -9.79
N SER A 436 -21.04 17.01 -8.70
CA SER A 436 -20.22 18.12 -8.21
C SER A 436 -18.88 17.59 -7.70
N PHE A 437 -17.80 18.32 -7.97
CA PHE A 437 -16.47 17.99 -7.46
C PHE A 437 -16.46 17.90 -5.92
N GLU A 438 -17.20 18.79 -5.26
CA GLU A 438 -17.35 18.84 -3.80
C GLU A 438 -17.92 17.53 -3.26
N TYR A 439 -18.93 16.96 -3.92
CA TYR A 439 -19.49 15.67 -3.54
C TYR A 439 -18.44 14.55 -3.61
N LEU A 440 -17.74 14.44 -4.75
CA LEU A 440 -16.69 13.43 -4.90
C LEU A 440 -15.54 13.60 -3.91
N GLN A 441 -15.21 14.85 -3.56
CA GLN A 441 -14.21 15.12 -2.54
C GLN A 441 -14.65 14.58 -1.18
N HIS A 442 -15.89 14.85 -0.75
CA HIS A 442 -16.43 14.35 0.51
C HIS A 442 -16.55 12.83 0.53
N GLU A 443 -16.99 12.21 -0.56
CA GLU A 443 -17.06 10.76 -0.68
C GLU A 443 -15.68 10.10 -0.69
N GLY A 444 -14.73 10.70 -1.40
CA GLY A 444 -13.34 10.26 -1.40
C GLY A 444 -12.73 10.31 0.00
N GLU A 445 -12.99 11.40 0.74
CA GLU A 445 -12.56 11.56 2.12
C GLU A 445 -13.20 10.53 3.05
N ARG A 446 -14.51 10.32 2.93
CA ARG A 446 -15.25 9.30 3.69
C ARG A 446 -14.64 7.90 3.49
N LEU A 447 -14.43 7.51 2.24
CA LEU A 447 -13.84 6.20 1.90
C LEU A 447 -12.37 6.08 2.29
N LEU A 448 -11.60 7.17 2.25
CA LEU A 448 -10.23 7.17 2.77
C LEU A 448 -10.22 6.87 4.27
N LEU A 449 -11.13 7.50 5.03
CA LEU A 449 -11.24 7.25 6.46
C LEU A 449 -11.68 5.80 6.75
N GLU A 450 -12.67 5.28 6.02
CA GLU A 450 -13.07 3.87 6.11
C GLU A 450 -11.92 2.91 5.74
N ALA A 451 -11.09 3.25 4.75
CA ALA A 451 -9.90 2.47 4.41
C ALA A 451 -8.93 2.40 5.60
N MET A 452 -8.65 3.55 6.21
CA MET A 452 -7.72 3.65 7.34
C MET A 452 -8.25 2.91 8.57
N ASP A 453 -9.57 2.96 8.75
CA ASP A 453 -10.31 2.27 9.80
C ASP A 453 -10.18 0.73 9.65
N GLU A 454 -10.42 0.19 8.46
CA GLU A 454 -10.23 -1.25 8.17
C GLU A 454 -8.76 -1.67 8.25
N LEU A 455 -7.81 -0.81 7.83
CA LEU A 455 -6.38 -1.05 8.04
C LEU A 455 -6.04 -1.16 9.51
N GLU A 456 -6.56 -0.28 10.37
CA GLU A 456 -6.28 -0.32 11.81
C GLU A 456 -6.70 -1.67 12.42
N VAL A 457 -7.87 -2.18 12.05
CA VAL A 457 -8.34 -3.49 12.49
C VAL A 457 -7.43 -4.61 11.96
N ALA A 458 -7.06 -4.56 10.68
CA ALA A 458 -6.19 -5.56 10.08
C ALA A 458 -4.77 -5.56 10.69
N PHE A 459 -4.26 -4.38 11.05
CA PHE A 459 -2.99 -4.20 11.75
C PHE A 459 -3.00 -4.83 13.15
N GLU A 460 -4.11 -4.70 13.90
CA GLU A 460 -4.24 -5.31 15.23
C GLU A 460 -4.27 -6.85 15.16
N ASN A 461 -4.88 -7.41 14.11
CA ASN A 461 -5.06 -8.86 13.95
C ASN A 461 -3.85 -9.57 13.31
N THR A 462 -2.91 -8.84 12.74
CA THR A 462 -1.79 -9.42 11.98
C THR A 462 -0.50 -9.41 12.79
N THR A 463 0.17 -10.56 12.89
CA THR A 463 1.45 -10.69 13.60
C THR A 463 2.65 -10.20 12.79
N LYS A 464 2.53 -10.16 11.46
CA LYS A 464 3.57 -9.69 10.54
C LYS A 464 3.56 -8.16 10.45
N ARG A 465 4.73 -7.54 10.54
CA ARG A 465 4.89 -6.10 10.29
C ARG A 465 4.75 -5.83 8.80
N THR A 466 3.85 -4.92 8.46
CA THR A 466 3.70 -4.44 7.08
C THR A 466 4.42 -3.11 6.87
N ASP A 467 4.79 -2.87 5.62
CA ASP A 467 5.39 -1.62 5.14
C ASP A 467 4.83 -1.28 3.76
N CYS A 468 5.01 -0.04 3.29
CA CYS A 468 4.57 0.38 1.95
C CYS A 468 3.11 0.04 1.63
N ASN A 469 2.21 0.12 2.62
CA ASN A 469 0.80 -0.13 2.40
C ASN A 469 0.24 0.81 1.33
N HIS A 470 -0.73 0.31 0.57
CA HIS A 470 -1.20 0.96 -0.64
C HIS A 470 -2.72 1.11 -0.65
N ILE A 471 -3.19 2.31 -0.96
CA ILE A 471 -4.62 2.61 -1.14
C ILE A 471 -4.90 2.94 -2.60
N PHE A 472 -5.86 2.25 -3.21
CA PHE A 472 -6.34 2.51 -4.57
C PHE A 472 -7.81 2.91 -4.56
N LEU A 473 -8.12 4.11 -5.04
CA LEU A 473 -9.50 4.59 -5.18
C LEU A 473 -9.82 4.84 -6.66
N ASN A 474 -10.85 4.17 -7.16
CA ASN A 474 -11.29 4.30 -8.55
C ASN A 474 -12.65 5.01 -8.63
N PHE A 475 -12.63 6.27 -9.04
CA PHE A 475 -13.81 7.09 -9.32
C PHE A 475 -14.29 6.81 -10.74
N VAL A 476 -15.40 6.08 -10.82
CA VAL A 476 -16.06 5.74 -12.09
C VAL A 476 -16.76 6.94 -12.74
N PRO A 477 -17.44 7.84 -12.00
CA PRO A 477 -18.13 8.98 -12.60
C PRO A 477 -17.18 9.90 -13.35
N THR A 478 -17.69 10.51 -14.42
CA THR A 478 -16.96 11.53 -15.16
C THR A 478 -17.36 12.92 -14.68
N VAL A 479 -16.39 13.74 -14.26
CA VAL A 479 -16.63 15.09 -13.72
C VAL A 479 -16.04 16.16 -14.61
N ILE A 480 -16.74 17.30 -14.70
CA ILE A 480 -16.24 18.46 -15.44
C ILE A 480 -15.34 19.28 -14.52
N MET A 481 -14.03 19.22 -14.71
CA MET A 481 -13.08 19.90 -13.85
C MET A 481 -11.67 20.02 -14.44
N ASP A 482 -10.88 20.93 -13.87
CA ASP A 482 -9.45 21.05 -14.11
C ASP A 482 -8.67 20.08 -13.19
N PRO A 483 -7.73 19.28 -13.71
CA PRO A 483 -6.89 18.39 -12.89
C PRO A 483 -6.12 19.06 -11.74
N SER A 484 -5.73 20.32 -11.89
CA SER A 484 -4.99 21.05 -10.85
C SER A 484 -5.77 21.15 -9.53
N LYS A 485 -7.10 21.25 -9.60
CA LYS A 485 -7.98 21.24 -8.42
C LYS A 485 -7.99 19.89 -7.70
N ILE A 486 -7.81 18.78 -8.43
CA ILE A 486 -7.68 17.44 -7.85
C ILE A 486 -6.42 17.39 -7.00
N GLU A 487 -5.30 17.86 -7.56
CA GLU A 487 -4.01 17.85 -6.88
C GLU A 487 -4.04 18.66 -5.58
N GLU A 488 -4.63 19.86 -5.59
CA GLU A 488 -4.76 20.72 -4.41
C GLU A 488 -5.64 20.07 -3.32
N SER A 489 -6.79 19.52 -3.72
CA SER A 489 -7.73 18.86 -2.81
C SER A 489 -7.12 17.62 -2.14
N VAL A 490 -6.47 16.76 -2.94
CA VAL A 490 -5.80 15.56 -2.41
C VAL A 490 -4.61 15.95 -1.53
N ARG A 491 -3.84 16.97 -1.89
CA ARG A 491 -2.74 17.49 -1.04
C ARG A 491 -3.26 17.95 0.33
N SER A 492 -4.36 18.71 0.36
CA SER A 492 -5.01 19.14 1.59
C SER A 492 -5.45 17.95 2.46
N MET A 493 -6.04 16.93 1.84
CA MET A 493 -6.49 15.71 2.51
C MET A 493 -5.33 14.91 3.11
N VAL A 494 -4.24 14.70 2.37
CA VAL A 494 -3.06 13.98 2.87
C VAL A 494 -2.37 14.76 3.98
N MET A 495 -2.27 16.08 3.90
CA MET A 495 -1.68 16.89 4.97
C MET A 495 -2.53 16.84 6.24
N ARG A 496 -3.86 16.78 6.12
CA ARG A 496 -4.79 16.65 7.25
C ARG A 496 -4.67 15.30 7.96
N TYR A 497 -4.53 14.20 7.21
CA TYR A 497 -4.50 12.84 7.74
C TYR A 497 -3.10 12.19 7.77
N GLY A 498 -2.06 12.97 7.49
CA GLY A 498 -0.70 12.47 7.26
C GLY A 498 -0.13 11.68 8.43
N SER A 499 -0.38 12.11 9.67
CA SER A 499 0.08 11.40 10.87
C SER A 499 -0.50 9.98 10.98
N ARG A 500 -1.77 9.82 10.65
CA ARG A 500 -2.48 8.54 10.70
C ARG A 500 -2.09 7.64 9.52
N LEU A 501 -1.96 8.19 8.32
CA LEU A 501 -1.43 7.47 7.14
C LEU A 501 0.00 6.96 7.39
N TRP A 502 0.84 7.81 7.99
CA TRP A 502 2.22 7.46 8.36
C TRP A 502 2.27 6.32 9.38
N LYS A 503 1.45 6.40 10.44
CA LYS A 503 1.33 5.32 11.44
C LYS A 503 0.89 4.00 10.79
N LEU A 504 -0.04 4.06 9.85
CA LEU A 504 -0.51 2.90 9.07
C LEU A 504 0.45 2.49 7.95
N ARG A 505 1.65 3.09 7.87
CA ARG A 505 2.66 2.80 6.85
C ARG A 505 2.11 2.88 5.42
N VAL A 506 1.14 3.76 5.18
CA VAL A 506 0.60 4.04 3.84
C VAL A 506 1.55 5.01 3.14
N LEU A 507 2.51 4.46 2.39
CA LEU A 507 3.54 5.23 1.70
C LEU A 507 3.18 5.52 0.25
N GLN A 508 2.24 4.77 -0.31
CA GLN A 508 1.77 4.95 -1.68
C GLN A 508 0.24 4.98 -1.72
N ALA A 509 -0.31 5.88 -2.51
CA ALA A 509 -1.74 5.89 -2.81
C ALA A 509 -1.96 6.25 -4.27
N GLU A 510 -3.03 5.71 -4.84
CA GLU A 510 -3.37 5.89 -6.24
C GLU A 510 -4.85 6.22 -6.38
N LEU A 511 -5.11 7.24 -7.17
CA LEU A 511 -6.43 7.74 -7.50
C LEU A 511 -6.64 7.66 -9.01
N LYS A 512 -7.72 7.04 -9.44
CA LYS A 512 -8.17 7.03 -10.84
C LYS A 512 -9.49 7.78 -10.94
N ILE A 513 -9.58 8.76 -11.83
CA ILE A 513 -10.79 9.56 -12.05
C ILE A 513 -10.94 9.94 -13.51
N ASN A 514 -12.17 9.91 -14.03
CA ASN A 514 -12.46 10.38 -15.38
C ASN A 514 -12.89 11.85 -15.31
N ILE A 515 -12.28 12.70 -16.15
CA ILE A 515 -12.63 14.12 -16.21
C ILE A 515 -13.01 14.58 -17.61
N ARG A 516 -13.73 15.70 -17.70
CA ARG A 516 -13.91 16.48 -18.92
C ARG A 516 -13.51 17.93 -18.65
N LEU A 517 -12.86 18.57 -19.61
CA LEU A 517 -12.53 20.01 -19.51
C LEU A 517 -13.72 20.91 -19.89
N THR A 518 -14.63 20.40 -20.71
CA THR A 518 -15.84 21.09 -21.15
C THR A 518 -17.03 20.14 -21.11
N PRO A 519 -18.28 20.63 -20.98
CA PRO A 519 -19.47 19.75 -20.90
C PRO A 519 -19.61 18.79 -22.10
N THR A 520 -19.22 19.25 -23.29
CA THR A 520 -19.25 18.48 -24.55
C THR A 520 -17.92 17.79 -24.87
N GLY A 521 -16.91 17.92 -24.01
CA GLY A 521 -15.57 17.38 -24.21
C GLY A 521 -15.50 15.86 -24.05
N LYS A 522 -14.46 15.25 -24.64
CA LYS A 522 -14.14 13.83 -24.45
C LYS A 522 -13.70 13.58 -23.00
N ALA A 523 -14.12 12.46 -22.42
CA ALA A 523 -13.64 12.02 -21.11
C ALA A 523 -12.15 11.63 -21.19
N ILE A 524 -11.37 12.11 -20.22
CA ILE A 524 -9.93 11.87 -20.09
C ILE A 524 -9.73 11.09 -18.78
N PRO A 525 -9.18 9.87 -18.82
CA PRO A 525 -8.81 9.14 -17.61
C PRO A 525 -7.54 9.76 -17.03
N ILE A 526 -7.66 10.27 -15.80
CA ILE A 526 -6.56 10.86 -15.04
C ILE A 526 -6.19 9.91 -13.91
N ARG A 527 -4.89 9.70 -13.74
CA ARG A 527 -4.31 9.01 -12.59
C ARG A 527 -3.45 9.94 -11.79
N LEU A 528 -3.67 9.92 -10.48
CA LEU A 528 -2.86 10.65 -9.54
C LEU A 528 -2.18 9.62 -8.63
N PHE A 529 -0.85 9.66 -8.62
CA PHE A 529 0.00 8.83 -7.77
C PHE A 529 0.59 9.70 -6.67
N LEU A 530 0.45 9.22 -5.43
CA LEU A 530 1.02 9.83 -4.25
C LEU A 530 2.10 8.91 -3.70
N THR A 531 3.28 9.46 -3.47
CA THR A 531 4.40 8.73 -2.90
C THR A 531 5.01 9.54 -1.76
N ASN A 532 5.10 8.93 -0.57
CA ASN A 532 5.74 9.53 0.59
C ASN A 532 6.72 8.53 1.23
N GLU A 533 7.77 8.17 0.50
CA GLU A 533 8.72 7.13 0.96
C GLU A 533 9.58 7.60 2.14
N SER A 534 9.97 8.88 2.15
CA SER A 534 10.83 9.45 3.18
C SER A 534 10.06 9.89 4.43
N GLY A 535 8.75 10.14 4.31
CA GLY A 535 7.89 10.66 5.37
C GLY A 535 7.83 12.17 5.49
N TYR A 536 8.72 12.88 4.80
CA TYR A 536 8.84 14.35 4.88
C TYR A 536 8.48 15.04 3.57
N TYR A 537 8.45 14.30 2.47
CA TYR A 537 8.15 14.82 1.14
C TYR A 537 7.05 13.98 0.50
N LEU A 538 5.91 14.62 0.28
CA LEU A 538 4.82 14.05 -0.51
C LEU A 538 5.05 14.41 -1.99
N ASP A 539 5.43 13.42 -2.78
CA ASP A 539 5.42 13.53 -4.23
C ASP A 539 4.01 13.25 -4.75
N ILE A 540 3.47 14.16 -5.56
CA ILE A 540 2.23 13.96 -6.29
C ILE A 540 2.55 14.03 -7.78
N SER A 541 2.30 12.93 -8.47
CA SER A 541 2.50 12.81 -9.91
C SER A 541 1.18 12.56 -10.62
N LEU A 542 0.86 13.43 -11.58
CA LEU A 542 -0.37 13.37 -12.36
C LEU A 542 -0.10 12.82 -13.76
N TYR A 543 -0.91 11.85 -14.20
CA TYR A 543 -0.80 11.22 -15.51
C TYR A 543 -2.18 11.17 -16.19
N LYS A 544 -2.16 11.25 -17.52
CA LYS A 544 -3.28 10.85 -18.37
C LYS A 544 -3.00 9.49 -19.00
N GLU A 545 -4.02 8.65 -19.11
CA GLU A 545 -3.94 7.41 -19.87
C GLU A 545 -4.08 7.72 -21.37
N VAL A 546 -3.09 7.35 -22.17
CA VAL A 546 -3.07 7.60 -23.62
C VAL A 546 -2.70 6.32 -24.35
N THR A 547 -3.45 5.99 -25.40
CA THR A 547 -3.08 4.91 -26.32
C THR A 547 -1.93 5.37 -27.21
N ASP A 548 -0.82 4.64 -27.21
CA ASP A 548 0.26 4.84 -28.17
C ASP A 548 -0.18 4.28 -29.53
N ASN A 549 -0.18 5.12 -30.56
CA ASN A 549 -0.59 4.73 -31.91
C ASN A 549 0.37 3.73 -32.57
N SER A 550 1.61 3.63 -32.10
CA SER A 550 2.62 2.71 -32.66
C SER A 550 2.53 1.30 -32.07
N ILE A 551 2.17 1.17 -30.79
CA ILE A 551 2.15 -0.11 -30.04
C ILE A 551 0.70 -0.58 -29.81
N GLY A 552 -0.30 0.31 -29.96
CA GLY A 552 -1.70 0.03 -29.64
C GLY A 552 -1.98 -0.16 -28.14
N GLN A 553 -0.97 0.07 -27.30
CA GLN A 553 -1.04 -0.11 -25.85
C GLN A 553 -1.25 1.22 -25.13
N ILE A 554 -1.86 1.15 -23.94
CA ILE A 554 -2.16 2.33 -23.13
C ILE A 554 -1.02 2.57 -22.15
N MET A 555 -0.49 3.80 -22.19
CA MET A 555 0.64 4.25 -21.39
C MET A 555 0.29 5.47 -20.53
N PHE A 556 1.04 5.64 -19.46
CA PHE A 556 1.02 6.84 -18.64
C PHE A 556 1.76 7.97 -19.34
N ARG A 557 1.07 9.06 -19.59
CA ARG A 557 1.69 10.32 -20.05
C ARG A 557 1.51 11.37 -18.99
N ALA A 558 2.61 11.90 -18.47
CA ALA A 558 2.57 12.96 -17.47
C ALA A 558 1.68 14.13 -17.94
N TYR A 559 0.91 14.67 -16.99
CA TYR A 559 0.04 15.81 -17.20
C TYR A 559 0.65 17.04 -16.49
N GLY A 560 1.00 18.07 -17.25
CA GLY A 560 1.75 19.24 -16.75
C GLY A 560 3.25 19.18 -17.07
N ASP A 561 4.02 20.08 -16.46
CA ASP A 561 5.46 20.25 -16.75
C ASP A 561 6.33 19.19 -16.06
N LYS A 562 5.86 18.65 -14.92
CA LYS A 562 6.59 17.62 -14.16
C LYS A 562 6.49 16.27 -14.84
N ARG A 563 7.63 15.69 -15.23
CA ARG A 563 7.70 14.28 -15.66
C ARG A 563 7.90 13.40 -14.43
N GLY A 564 6.83 12.76 -13.97
CA GLY A 564 6.89 11.78 -12.90
C GLY A 564 7.50 10.43 -13.33
N PRO A 565 7.81 9.53 -12.37
CA PRO A 565 8.55 8.28 -12.60
C PRO A 565 7.86 7.29 -13.54
N LEU A 566 6.52 7.33 -13.64
CA LEU A 566 5.76 6.41 -14.49
C LEU A 566 5.56 6.95 -15.92
N HIS A 567 6.13 8.11 -16.28
CA HIS A 567 6.00 8.66 -17.62
C HIS A 567 6.55 7.68 -18.68
N GLY A 568 5.75 7.34 -19.67
CA GLY A 568 6.13 6.39 -20.72
C GLY A 568 5.84 4.93 -20.38
N MET A 569 5.45 4.62 -19.15
CA MET A 569 5.24 3.24 -18.70
C MET A 569 3.82 2.75 -19.01
N LEU A 570 3.65 1.43 -19.16
CA LEU A 570 2.35 0.81 -19.40
C LEU A 570 1.46 0.85 -18.15
N ILE A 571 0.14 1.00 -18.35
CA ILE A 571 -0.82 1.07 -17.23
C ILE A 571 -0.93 -0.23 -16.42
N ASN A 572 -0.58 -1.37 -17.03
CA ASN A 572 -0.67 -2.69 -16.43
C ASN A 572 0.63 -3.11 -15.73
N MET A 573 1.62 -2.22 -15.62
CA MET A 573 2.87 -2.51 -14.92
C MET A 573 2.58 -2.92 -13.47
N PRO A 574 3.15 -4.05 -13.02
CA PRO A 574 2.98 -4.51 -11.65
C PRO A 574 3.77 -3.64 -10.67
N TYR A 575 3.30 -3.57 -9.43
CA TYR A 575 4.02 -2.90 -8.36
C TYR A 575 5.32 -3.63 -8.06
N VAL A 576 6.37 -2.85 -7.87
CA VAL A 576 7.71 -3.36 -7.56
C VAL A 576 7.76 -3.77 -6.09
N THR A 577 8.43 -4.89 -5.82
CA THR A 577 8.72 -5.36 -4.46
C THR A 577 9.70 -4.42 -3.76
N LYS A 578 9.81 -4.55 -2.45
CA LYS A 578 10.64 -3.68 -1.61
C LYS A 578 12.10 -3.79 -2.00
N ASP A 579 12.72 -2.65 -2.27
CA ASP A 579 14.14 -2.55 -2.59
C ASP A 579 15.00 -2.40 -1.32
N LEU A 580 16.33 -2.47 -1.48
CA LEU A 580 17.27 -2.35 -0.39
C LEU A 580 17.15 -0.99 0.34
N LEU A 581 16.94 0.08 -0.42
CA LEU A 581 16.78 1.43 0.09
C LEU A 581 15.57 1.51 1.03
N GLN A 582 14.42 1.02 0.61
CA GLN A 582 13.22 1.01 1.43
C GLN A 582 13.34 0.08 2.64
N SER A 583 14.10 -1.00 2.53
CA SER A 583 14.45 -1.86 3.68
C SER A 583 15.21 -1.08 4.77
N LYS A 584 16.28 -0.38 4.38
CA LYS A 584 17.04 0.47 5.30
C LYS A 584 16.20 1.64 5.84
N ARG A 585 15.35 2.27 5.01
CA ARG A 585 14.39 3.29 5.48
C ARG A 585 13.48 2.75 6.58
N PHE A 586 12.89 1.58 6.37
CA PHE A 586 12.01 0.97 7.36
C PHE A 586 12.73 0.68 8.68
N GLN A 587 13.98 0.22 8.63
CA GLN A 587 14.80 0.01 9.82
C GLN A 587 15.07 1.32 10.56
N ALA A 588 15.52 2.37 9.86
CA ALA A 588 15.77 3.68 10.45
C ALA A 588 14.49 4.28 11.07
N GLN A 589 13.36 4.20 10.37
CA GLN A 589 12.07 4.70 10.85
C GLN A 589 11.55 3.90 12.04
N SER A 590 11.83 2.59 12.11
CA SER A 590 11.50 1.76 13.27
C SER A 590 12.32 2.14 14.51
N MET A 591 13.51 2.71 14.31
CA MET A 591 14.35 3.33 15.35
C MET A 591 14.01 4.82 15.58
N GLY A 592 12.94 5.33 14.96
CA GLY A 592 12.45 6.70 15.15
C GLY A 592 13.27 7.78 14.42
N THR A 593 14.19 7.43 13.53
CA THR A 593 15.01 8.40 12.79
C THR A 593 14.75 8.34 11.28
N THR A 594 15.16 9.40 10.59
CA THR A 594 15.19 9.43 9.13
C THR A 594 16.37 8.64 8.61
N TYR A 595 16.21 8.00 7.45
CA TYR A 595 17.32 7.31 6.81
C TYR A 595 18.35 8.30 6.25
N VAL A 596 19.62 7.91 6.30
CA VAL A 596 20.76 8.81 6.04
C VAL A 596 20.75 9.40 4.64
N TYR A 597 20.37 8.62 3.62
CA TYR A 597 20.30 9.09 2.22
C TYR A 597 19.07 9.94 1.91
N ASP A 598 18.11 10.07 2.84
CA ASP A 598 17.00 11.02 2.68
C ASP A 598 17.37 12.43 3.18
N LEU A 599 18.52 12.58 3.89
CA LEU A 599 18.96 13.88 4.42
C LEU A 599 19.19 14.95 3.35
N PRO A 600 19.87 14.69 2.21
CA PRO A 600 20.02 15.70 1.15
C PRO A 600 18.67 16.24 0.67
N GLU A 601 17.66 15.39 0.56
CA GLU A 601 16.32 15.82 0.15
C GLU A 601 15.65 16.68 1.22
N MET A 602 15.85 16.38 2.51
CA MET A 602 15.39 17.27 3.59
C MET A 602 16.01 18.67 3.49
N PHE A 603 17.30 18.77 3.16
CA PHE A 603 17.96 20.06 2.91
C PHE A 603 17.33 20.78 1.71
N ARG A 604 17.04 20.06 0.61
CA ARG A 604 16.34 20.63 -0.55
C ARG A 604 14.96 21.20 -0.18
N GLN A 605 14.17 20.47 0.60
CA GLN A 605 12.86 20.94 1.06
C GLN A 605 12.96 22.16 2.00
N ALA A 606 13.95 22.18 2.89
CA ALA A 606 14.21 23.35 3.74
C ALA A 606 14.63 24.58 2.92
N LEU A 607 15.46 24.40 1.89
CA LEU A 607 15.83 25.47 0.95
C LEU A 607 14.60 25.99 0.20
N LEU A 608 13.74 25.11 -0.32
CA LEU A 608 12.51 25.51 -1.00
C LEU A 608 11.62 26.35 -0.09
N LYS A 609 11.51 25.99 1.19
CA LYS A 609 10.77 26.79 2.18
C LYS A 609 11.40 28.16 2.39
N LEU A 610 12.72 28.23 2.54
CA LEU A 610 13.47 29.48 2.69
C LEU A 610 13.26 30.43 1.50
N TRP A 611 13.26 29.89 0.27
CA TRP A 611 13.02 30.67 -0.94
C TRP A 611 11.57 31.16 -1.09
N LYS A 612 10.58 30.39 -0.61
CA LYS A 612 9.17 30.82 -0.62
C LYS A 612 8.93 32.08 0.21
N ASP A 613 9.71 32.30 1.25
CA ASP A 613 9.55 33.44 2.17
C ASP A 613 10.12 34.77 1.60
N VAL A 614 10.86 34.74 0.49
CA VAL A 614 11.65 35.89 -0.04
C VAL A 614 11.18 36.39 -1.43
N GLU A 615 10.02 35.92 -1.94
CA GLU A 615 9.40 36.11 -3.27
C GLU A 615 9.72 35.03 -4.34
N VAL A 616 8.68 34.59 -5.05
CA VAL A 616 8.62 33.33 -5.84
C VAL A 616 9.30 33.43 -7.22
N ASP A 617 9.30 34.60 -7.86
CA ASP A 617 9.70 34.77 -9.27
C ASP A 617 11.23 34.67 -9.52
N MET A 618 12.02 34.44 -8.47
CA MET A 618 13.49 34.39 -8.53
C MET A 618 14.10 33.06 -8.08
N CYS A 619 13.29 32.05 -7.76
CA CYS A 619 13.77 30.77 -7.26
C CYS A 619 14.37 29.90 -8.39
N PRO A 620 15.66 29.51 -8.32
CA PRO A 620 16.27 28.59 -9.28
C PRO A 620 15.61 27.21 -9.27
N LEU A 621 15.53 26.57 -10.45
CA LEU A 621 15.00 25.20 -10.61
C LEU A 621 15.81 24.15 -9.83
N ASP A 622 17.13 24.35 -9.69
CA ASP A 622 18.00 23.46 -8.93
C ASP A 622 18.69 24.20 -7.79
N LEU A 623 18.22 23.95 -6.57
CA LEU A 623 18.68 24.63 -5.35
C LEU A 623 19.82 23.90 -4.64
N LEU A 624 20.07 22.63 -4.98
CA LEU A 624 21.00 21.78 -4.26
C LEU A 624 21.68 20.82 -5.24
N SER A 625 23.01 20.87 -5.30
CA SER A 625 23.82 19.79 -5.85
C SER A 625 24.63 19.15 -4.74
N TYR A 626 24.82 17.83 -4.80
CA TYR A 626 25.62 17.11 -3.82
C TYR A 626 26.36 15.95 -4.48
N THR A 627 27.55 15.66 -3.97
CA THR A 627 28.37 14.51 -4.37
C THR A 627 28.78 13.77 -3.11
N GLU A 628 28.64 12.44 -3.11
CA GLU A 628 29.06 11.61 -1.99
C GLU A 628 30.59 11.56 -1.90
N LEU A 629 31.10 11.57 -0.67
CA LEU A 629 32.51 11.43 -0.34
C LEU A 629 32.74 10.01 0.18
N VAL A 630 33.60 9.25 -0.48
CA VAL A 630 33.86 7.83 -0.20
C VAL A 630 35.35 7.58 -0.11
N LEU A 631 35.77 6.69 0.80
CA LEU A 631 37.16 6.24 0.90
C LEU A 631 37.52 5.36 -0.30
N ASP A 632 38.65 5.66 -0.96
CA ASP A 632 39.24 4.79 -1.97
C ASP A 632 40.01 3.60 -1.32
N SER A 633 40.56 2.69 -2.12
CA SER A 633 41.32 1.54 -1.62
C SER A 633 42.61 1.90 -0.87
N ASN A 634 43.07 3.15 -0.97
CA ASN A 634 44.21 3.68 -0.22
C ASN A 634 43.77 4.46 1.03
N GLY A 635 42.46 4.53 1.29
CA GLY A 635 41.89 5.27 2.41
C GLY A 635 41.85 6.78 2.20
N ASN A 636 41.85 7.30 0.98
CA ASN A 636 41.68 8.73 0.69
C ASN A 636 40.26 9.07 0.24
N ILE A 637 39.79 10.28 0.50
CA ILE A 637 38.49 10.76 0.01
C ILE A 637 38.47 10.92 -1.51
N SER A 638 37.45 10.33 -2.12
CA SER A 638 37.08 10.47 -3.52
C SER A 638 35.63 10.94 -3.66
N HIS A 639 35.36 11.72 -4.71
CA HIS A 639 34.01 12.13 -5.07
C HIS A 639 33.34 11.05 -5.92
N MET A 640 32.19 10.55 -5.48
CA MET A 640 31.48 9.46 -6.15
C MET A 640 29.99 9.77 -6.29
N ASN A 641 29.40 9.35 -7.41
CA ASN A 641 27.96 9.38 -7.62
C ASN A 641 27.47 7.93 -7.77
N ARG A 642 27.15 7.31 -6.62
CA ARG A 642 26.69 5.92 -6.54
C ARG A 642 25.21 5.86 -6.12
N LEU A 643 24.60 4.70 -6.26
CA LEU A 643 23.23 4.48 -5.82
C LEU A 643 23.13 4.61 -4.28
N PRO A 644 22.04 5.21 -3.76
CA PRO A 644 21.76 5.25 -2.32
C PRO A 644 21.75 3.85 -1.70
N ALA A 645 22.03 3.77 -0.40
CA ALA A 645 22.10 2.52 0.38
C ALA A 645 23.24 1.55 0.02
N CYS A 646 24.12 1.87 -0.93
CA CYS A 646 25.31 1.09 -1.28
C CYS A 646 26.56 1.48 -0.46
N ASN A 647 26.40 2.07 0.72
CA ASN A 647 27.49 2.34 1.65
C ASN A 647 28.02 1.04 2.29
N GLU A 648 29.33 0.88 2.25
CA GLU A 648 30.06 -0.24 2.90
C GLU A 648 30.42 0.08 4.36
N VAL A 649 30.45 1.36 4.71
CA VAL A 649 30.82 1.89 6.02
C VAL A 649 29.57 2.50 6.69
N GLY A 650 29.48 2.43 8.02
CA GLY A 650 28.40 3.00 8.83
C GLY A 650 28.38 4.53 8.93
N MET A 651 29.14 5.22 8.08
CA MET A 651 29.26 6.67 7.98
C MET A 651 29.11 7.09 6.52
N VAL A 652 28.38 8.17 6.27
CA VAL A 652 28.19 8.75 4.94
C VAL A 652 28.50 10.24 4.98
N ALA A 653 29.19 10.74 3.97
CA ALA A 653 29.52 12.15 3.85
C ALA A 653 29.21 12.69 2.45
N TRP A 654 28.86 13.97 2.36
CA TRP A 654 28.58 14.65 1.12
C TRP A 654 29.25 16.02 1.08
N HIS A 655 29.76 16.38 -0.09
CA HIS A 655 30.02 17.77 -0.43
C HIS A 655 28.78 18.35 -1.10
N MET A 656 28.14 19.32 -0.46
CA MET A 656 26.90 19.94 -0.93
C MET A 656 27.14 21.38 -1.36
N THR A 657 26.50 21.80 -2.45
CA THR A 657 26.41 23.20 -2.89
C THR A 657 24.95 23.63 -2.88
N LEU A 658 24.63 24.59 -2.01
CA LEU A 658 23.28 25.07 -1.75
C LEU A 658 23.14 26.48 -2.33
N ILE A 659 22.06 26.73 -3.09
CA ILE A 659 21.72 28.08 -3.53
C ILE A 659 20.72 28.67 -2.54
N THR A 660 21.12 29.72 -1.83
CA THR A 660 20.30 30.39 -0.81
C THR A 660 20.00 31.83 -1.20
N PRO A 661 18.96 32.47 -0.63
CA PRO A 661 18.65 33.86 -0.95
C PRO A 661 19.82 34.81 -0.70
N GLU A 662 20.61 34.56 0.34
CA GLU A 662 21.79 35.34 0.71
C GLU A 662 22.99 35.06 -0.22
N PHE A 663 23.12 33.82 -0.72
CA PHE A 663 24.21 33.37 -1.59
C PHE A 663 23.68 32.77 -2.88
N ARG A 664 23.26 33.64 -3.81
CA ARG A 664 22.65 33.25 -5.09
C ARG A 664 23.61 32.52 -6.05
N ALA A 665 24.91 32.72 -5.90
CA ALA A 665 25.94 31.98 -6.66
C ALA A 665 26.17 30.55 -6.13
N GLY A 666 25.54 30.19 -5.00
CA GLY A 666 25.77 28.94 -4.29
C GLY A 666 26.78 29.08 -3.16
N ARG A 667 26.57 28.33 -2.08
CA ARG A 667 27.49 28.15 -0.95
C ARG A 667 27.74 26.67 -0.71
N SER A 668 28.98 26.30 -0.43
CA SER A 668 29.37 24.90 -0.20
C SER A 668 29.40 24.56 1.29
N LEU A 669 29.12 23.30 1.64
CA LEU A 669 29.33 22.73 2.96
C LEU A 669 29.64 21.24 2.86
N VAL A 670 30.17 20.66 3.95
CA VAL A 670 30.30 19.20 4.11
C VAL A 670 29.25 18.71 5.10
N LEU A 671 28.44 17.74 4.69
CA LEU A 671 27.49 17.04 5.54
C LEU A 671 28.06 15.67 5.87
N ILE A 672 28.11 15.30 7.15
CA ILE A 672 28.53 13.99 7.63
C ILE A 672 27.39 13.40 8.46
N ALA A 673 27.09 12.11 8.31
CA ALA A 673 26.00 11.46 9.03
C ALA A 673 26.25 9.97 9.24
N ASN A 674 25.86 9.47 10.43
CA ASN A 674 25.87 8.03 10.70
C ASN A 674 24.74 7.33 9.95
N ASP A 675 25.02 6.11 9.46
CA ASP A 675 24.00 5.19 9.03
C ASP A 675 23.61 4.25 10.19
N ILE A 676 22.53 4.57 10.90
CA ILE A 676 22.01 3.75 12.01
C ILE A 676 21.65 2.30 11.58
N THR A 677 21.43 2.07 10.27
CA THR A 677 21.05 0.75 9.76
C THR A 677 22.25 -0.19 9.63
N HIS A 678 23.46 0.38 9.62
CA HIS A 678 24.72 -0.35 9.56
C HIS A 678 25.30 -0.42 10.98
N CYS A 679 25.36 -1.62 11.57
CA CYS A 679 25.92 -1.84 12.92
C CYS A 679 25.38 -0.87 13.99
N ILE A 680 24.10 -0.48 13.91
CA ILE A 680 23.46 0.47 14.84
C ILE A 680 24.18 1.84 14.85
N GLY A 681 24.78 2.21 13.72
CA GLY A 681 25.54 3.45 13.53
C GLY A 681 26.77 3.56 14.44
N SER A 682 27.38 2.43 14.84
CA SER A 682 28.59 2.42 15.66
C SER A 682 29.80 2.98 14.93
N PHE A 683 30.74 3.56 15.66
CA PHE A 683 32.02 4.05 15.13
C PHE A 683 33.09 2.95 15.15
N GLY A 684 33.40 2.39 13.99
CA GLY A 684 34.59 1.59 13.75
C GLY A 684 35.72 2.40 13.10
N PRO A 685 36.87 1.78 12.79
CA PRO A 685 38.04 2.51 12.30
C PRO A 685 37.81 3.17 10.94
N GLN A 686 37.00 2.54 10.07
CA GLN A 686 36.66 3.08 8.76
C GLN A 686 35.67 4.26 8.85
N GLU A 687 34.70 4.17 9.76
CA GLU A 687 33.78 5.27 10.07
C GLU A 687 34.54 6.49 10.60
N ASP A 688 35.47 6.26 11.53
CA ASP A 688 36.34 7.30 12.10
C ASP A 688 37.20 7.96 11.03
N LEU A 689 37.82 7.16 10.15
CA LEU A 689 38.67 7.66 9.05
C LEU A 689 37.88 8.52 8.05
N LEU A 690 36.69 8.08 7.64
CA LEU A 690 35.85 8.87 6.74
C LEU A 690 35.41 10.19 7.39
N PHE A 691 35.04 10.15 8.67
CA PHE A 691 34.67 11.36 9.42
C PHE A 691 35.85 12.34 9.51
N GLU A 692 37.04 11.85 9.87
CA GLU A 692 38.25 12.65 9.98
C GLU A 692 38.57 13.36 8.67
N GLN A 693 38.68 12.60 7.56
CA GLN A 693 39.07 13.17 6.28
C GLN A 693 38.01 14.14 5.74
N ALA A 694 36.72 13.88 5.97
CA ALA A 694 35.65 14.77 5.53
C ALA A 694 35.68 16.08 6.31
N SER A 695 36.01 16.02 7.62
CA SER A 695 36.22 17.20 8.45
C SER A 695 37.45 18.01 8.00
N GLN A 696 38.57 17.33 7.74
CA GLN A 696 39.79 17.97 7.24
C GLN A 696 39.54 18.65 5.89
N LEU A 697 38.82 18.00 4.97
CA LEU A 697 38.43 18.59 3.68
C LEU A 697 37.62 19.88 3.86
N ALA A 698 36.64 19.88 4.77
CA ALA A 698 35.84 21.06 5.08
C ALA A 698 36.73 22.20 5.59
N ARG A 699 37.67 21.88 6.49
CA ARG A 699 38.61 22.81 7.10
C ARG A 699 39.59 23.39 6.11
N THR A 700 40.21 22.56 5.26
CA THR A 700 41.11 23.01 4.18
C THR A 700 40.40 23.93 3.18
N LYS A 701 39.12 23.68 2.89
CA LYS A 701 38.32 24.53 2.00
C LYS A 701 37.72 25.76 2.71
N GLY A 702 37.82 25.85 4.03
CA GLY A 702 37.20 26.91 4.82
C GLY A 702 35.66 26.92 4.74
N ILE A 703 35.03 25.76 4.51
CA ILE A 703 33.58 25.63 4.37
C ILE A 703 32.95 25.01 5.62
N PRO A 704 31.67 25.34 5.94
CA PRO A 704 31.00 24.78 7.11
C PRO A 704 30.91 23.25 7.09
N ARG A 705 30.94 22.65 8.28
CA ARG A 705 30.72 21.21 8.50
C ARG A 705 29.48 20.97 9.35
N ILE A 706 28.53 20.23 8.81
CA ILE A 706 27.31 19.79 9.52
C ILE A 706 27.41 18.30 9.80
N TYR A 707 27.15 17.91 11.04
CA TYR A 707 27.12 16.51 11.47
C TYR A 707 25.72 16.11 11.95
N VAL A 708 25.17 15.01 11.42
CA VAL A 708 23.89 14.44 11.85
C VAL A 708 24.15 13.17 12.65
N ALA A 709 23.90 13.25 13.96
CA ALA A 709 24.20 12.20 14.92
C ALA A 709 23.00 11.25 15.11
N ALA A 710 23.21 9.99 14.72
CA ALA A 710 22.34 8.85 14.97
C ALA A 710 23.20 7.59 15.14
N ASN A 711 23.76 7.41 16.34
CA ASN A 711 24.77 6.37 16.62
C ASN A 711 24.59 5.74 18.00
N SER A 712 25.35 4.68 18.24
CA SER A 712 25.44 3.93 19.51
C SER A 712 26.79 4.08 20.22
N GLY A 713 27.70 4.94 19.72
CA GLY A 713 29.05 5.12 20.24
C GLY A 713 30.11 4.30 19.49
N ALA A 714 31.26 4.06 20.12
CA ALA A 714 32.31 3.21 19.55
C ALA A 714 31.80 1.79 19.33
N HIS A 715 32.23 1.14 18.25
CA HIS A 715 31.92 -0.26 18.01
C HIS A 715 32.54 -1.12 19.12
N ILE A 716 31.80 -2.14 19.55
CA ILE A 716 32.24 -3.09 20.56
C ILE A 716 31.99 -4.48 19.98
N GLY A 717 33.03 -5.29 19.96
CA GLY A 717 32.94 -6.68 19.50
C GLY A 717 33.76 -7.61 20.38
N LEU A 718 33.54 -8.90 20.21
CA LEU A 718 34.37 -9.97 20.78
C LEU A 718 34.84 -10.86 19.62
N ALA A 719 35.99 -11.51 19.78
CA ALA A 719 36.51 -12.47 18.81
C ALA A 719 35.61 -13.72 18.76
N GLU A 720 34.62 -13.74 17.86
CA GLU A 720 33.64 -14.82 17.73
C GLU A 720 34.30 -16.16 17.36
N GLU A 721 35.43 -16.13 16.64
CA GLU A 721 36.21 -17.33 16.32
C GLU A 721 36.81 -17.99 17.57
N ILE A 722 37.11 -17.23 18.63
CA ILE A 722 37.65 -17.74 19.89
C ILE A 722 36.53 -18.14 20.84
N LYS A 723 35.42 -17.42 20.83
CA LYS A 723 34.27 -17.60 21.73
C LYS A 723 33.70 -19.02 21.72
N HIS A 724 33.74 -19.71 20.57
CA HIS A 724 33.26 -21.08 20.44
C HIS A 724 34.34 -22.15 20.67
N MET A 725 35.60 -21.74 20.88
CA MET A 725 36.77 -22.64 20.91
C MET A 725 37.50 -22.66 22.27
N PHE A 726 37.32 -21.63 23.11
CA PHE A 726 38.00 -21.60 24.41
C PHE A 726 37.43 -22.64 25.38
N ASN A 727 38.33 -23.21 26.17
CA ASN A 727 38.03 -24.11 27.28
C ASN A 727 38.37 -23.43 28.61
N VAL A 728 37.72 -23.87 29.67
CA VAL A 728 37.89 -23.32 31.02
C VAL A 728 38.66 -24.32 31.88
N ALA A 729 39.78 -23.90 32.47
CA ALA A 729 40.50 -24.68 33.46
C ALA A 729 39.88 -24.44 34.84
N TRP A 730 38.98 -25.32 35.29
CA TRP A 730 38.29 -25.19 36.57
C TRP A 730 39.22 -25.48 37.76
N ASN A 731 38.90 -24.91 38.93
CA ASN A 731 39.57 -25.30 40.17
C ASN A 731 39.23 -26.74 40.56
N ASP A 732 37.97 -27.14 40.31
CA ASP A 732 37.43 -28.49 40.48
C ASP A 732 36.48 -28.78 39.31
N SER A 733 36.83 -29.72 38.45
CA SER A 733 36.03 -30.06 37.26
C SER A 733 34.65 -30.61 37.58
N ASN A 734 34.44 -31.14 38.80
CA ASN A 734 33.14 -31.65 39.24
C ASN A 734 32.28 -30.56 39.93
N ASP A 735 32.85 -29.40 40.27
CA ASP A 735 32.15 -28.30 40.92
C ASP A 735 32.60 -26.92 40.38
N PRO A 736 32.01 -26.45 39.26
CA PRO A 736 32.34 -25.17 38.63
C PRO A 736 32.10 -23.94 39.52
N TYR A 737 31.30 -24.04 40.59
CA TYR A 737 31.03 -22.92 41.50
C TYR A 737 32.23 -22.51 42.33
N LYS A 738 33.25 -23.37 42.43
CA LYS A 738 34.54 -23.04 43.06
C LYS A 738 35.41 -22.11 42.21
N GLY A 739 34.93 -21.70 41.04
CA GLY A 739 35.61 -20.79 40.13
C GLY A 739 36.62 -21.51 39.21
N PHE A 740 37.29 -20.71 38.37
CA PHE A 740 38.24 -21.19 37.38
C PHE A 740 39.62 -20.56 37.57
N LYS A 741 40.66 -21.22 37.04
CA LYS A 741 42.05 -20.78 37.05
C LYS A 741 42.35 -19.85 35.86
N TYR A 742 42.05 -20.31 34.64
CA TYR A 742 42.30 -19.59 33.40
C TYR A 742 41.49 -20.15 32.22
N LEU A 743 41.54 -19.45 31.08
CA LEU A 743 40.98 -19.91 29.80
C LEU A 743 42.11 -20.44 28.91
N TYR A 744 41.85 -21.49 28.15
CA TYR A 744 42.86 -22.12 27.30
C TYR A 744 42.28 -22.70 26.01
N LEU A 745 43.15 -22.96 25.04
CA LEU A 745 42.84 -23.72 23.83
C LEU A 745 43.52 -25.08 23.88
N THR A 746 42.88 -26.09 23.30
CA THR A 746 43.54 -27.37 23.06
C THR A 746 44.63 -27.20 21.99
N PRO A 747 45.63 -28.08 21.89
CA PRO A 747 46.64 -28.00 20.83
C PRO A 747 46.04 -28.07 19.42
N GLN A 748 44.91 -28.77 19.27
CA GLN A 748 44.18 -28.85 18.01
C GLN A 748 43.53 -27.51 17.66
N ASP A 749 42.86 -26.88 18.62
CA ASP A 749 42.19 -25.60 18.43
C ASP A 749 43.18 -24.44 18.27
N TYR A 750 44.27 -24.43 19.04
CA TYR A 750 45.35 -23.46 18.88
C TYR A 750 45.95 -23.53 17.47
N LYS A 751 46.23 -24.73 16.94
CA LYS A 751 46.75 -24.90 15.57
C LYS A 751 45.77 -24.42 14.50
N ARG A 752 44.46 -24.44 14.77
CA ARG A 752 43.44 -23.90 13.86
C ARG A 752 43.47 -22.37 13.82
N VAL A 753 43.72 -21.68 14.94
CA VAL A 753 43.68 -20.20 14.98
C VAL A 753 45.06 -19.55 14.91
N SER A 754 46.15 -20.30 15.04
CA SER A 754 47.52 -19.76 15.08
C SER A 754 47.93 -19.00 13.83
N HIS A 755 47.33 -19.31 12.67
CA HIS A 755 47.61 -18.62 11.41
C HIS A 755 46.83 -17.30 11.25
N MET A 756 45.80 -17.08 12.07
CA MET A 756 44.95 -15.89 12.03
C MET A 756 45.47 -14.77 12.94
N ASN A 757 46.47 -15.05 13.79
CA ASN A 757 46.98 -14.14 14.83
C ASN A 757 45.90 -13.63 15.80
N SER A 758 44.78 -14.34 15.95
CA SER A 758 43.66 -13.93 16.81
C SER A 758 43.96 -13.98 18.31
N VAL A 759 44.94 -14.79 18.75
CA VAL A 759 45.25 -14.99 20.17
C VAL A 759 46.75 -15.14 20.42
N GLN A 760 47.20 -14.62 21.56
CA GLN A 760 48.49 -14.97 22.14
C GLN A 760 48.26 -15.98 23.27
N CYS A 761 49.08 -17.02 23.29
CA CYS A 761 48.95 -18.10 24.25
C CYS A 761 50.30 -18.53 24.80
N GLU A 762 50.29 -18.95 26.06
CA GLU A 762 51.40 -19.58 26.75
C GLU A 762 51.15 -21.09 26.81
N HIS A 763 52.12 -21.89 26.38
CA HIS A 763 52.03 -23.35 26.49
C HIS A 763 52.27 -23.78 27.94
N VAL A 764 51.32 -24.54 28.49
CA VAL A 764 51.38 -25.08 29.85
C VAL A 764 50.98 -26.56 29.84
N GLU A 765 51.59 -27.34 30.72
CA GLU A 765 51.27 -28.76 30.89
C GLU A 765 50.67 -28.95 32.29
N GLU A 766 49.37 -29.25 32.35
CA GLU A 766 48.63 -29.37 33.62
C GLU A 766 47.68 -30.57 33.54
N ASP A 767 47.59 -31.36 34.62
CA ASP A 767 46.83 -32.61 34.68
C ASP A 767 47.20 -33.67 33.60
N GLY A 768 48.41 -33.60 33.07
CA GLY A 768 48.87 -34.47 31.96
C GLY A 768 48.33 -34.06 30.58
N GLU A 769 47.69 -32.89 30.49
CA GLU A 769 47.19 -32.33 29.25
C GLU A 769 48.02 -31.10 28.83
N SER A 770 48.43 -31.07 27.56
CA SER A 770 49.06 -29.90 26.95
C SER A 770 47.99 -28.85 26.65
N ARG A 771 48.05 -27.69 27.30
CA ARG A 771 47.09 -26.59 27.16
C ARG A 771 47.78 -25.32 26.66
N TYR A 772 47.12 -24.57 25.80
CA TYR A 772 47.57 -23.24 25.38
C TYR A 772 46.75 -22.19 26.13
N LYS A 773 47.26 -21.76 27.28
CA LYS A 773 46.63 -20.74 28.12
C LYS A 773 46.56 -19.41 27.37
N ILE A 774 45.38 -18.83 27.26
CA ILE A 774 45.16 -17.57 26.57
C ILE A 774 45.69 -16.43 27.45
N THR A 775 46.64 -15.64 26.95
CA THR A 775 47.13 -14.43 27.62
C THR A 775 46.42 -13.20 27.10
N ASP A 776 46.29 -13.09 25.77
CA ASP A 776 45.73 -11.93 25.08
C ASP A 776 44.84 -12.40 23.93
N ILE A 777 43.70 -11.74 23.77
CA ILE A 777 42.78 -11.94 22.64
C ILE A 777 42.87 -10.69 21.78
N ILE A 778 43.37 -10.86 20.55
CA ILE A 778 43.50 -9.80 19.56
C ILE A 778 42.27 -9.78 18.65
N GLY A 779 41.81 -10.96 18.25
CA GLY A 779 40.76 -11.12 17.24
C GLY A 779 41.29 -11.01 15.81
N LYS A 780 40.64 -11.69 14.88
CA LYS A 780 40.94 -11.62 13.45
C LYS A 780 40.38 -10.35 12.81
N ASP A 781 39.19 -9.95 13.25
CA ASP A 781 38.46 -8.81 12.71
C ASP A 781 38.93 -7.51 13.38
N ASP A 782 39.00 -6.43 12.59
CA ASP A 782 39.38 -5.10 13.08
C ASP A 782 38.18 -4.37 13.68
N GLY A 783 38.42 -3.47 14.63
CA GLY A 783 37.38 -2.64 15.22
C GLY A 783 36.60 -3.30 16.36
N LEU A 784 37.21 -4.19 17.14
CA LEU A 784 36.62 -4.83 18.32
C LEU A 784 36.84 -4.04 19.61
N GLY A 785 37.89 -3.22 19.70
CA GLY A 785 38.32 -2.57 20.95
C GLY A 785 39.09 -1.24 20.82
N VAL A 786 40.38 -1.25 21.17
CA VAL A 786 41.19 -0.05 21.43
C VAL A 786 41.49 0.78 20.18
N GLU A 787 41.47 0.14 19.01
CA GLU A 787 41.55 0.74 17.69
C GLU A 787 40.41 1.74 17.46
N ASN A 788 39.18 1.44 17.92
CA ASN A 788 38.04 2.36 17.87
C ASN A 788 38.22 3.53 18.85
N LEU A 789 38.83 3.27 20.02
CA LEU A 789 39.12 4.34 20.99
C LEU A 789 40.18 5.30 20.44
N ARG A 790 41.17 4.78 19.72
CA ARG A 790 42.15 5.60 19.00
C ARG A 790 41.47 6.46 17.95
N GLY A 791 40.63 5.89 17.09
CA GLY A 791 39.88 6.63 16.08
C GLY A 791 38.94 7.68 16.69
N SER A 792 38.22 7.31 17.75
CA SER A 792 37.39 8.23 18.56
C SER A 792 38.20 9.43 19.10
N GLY A 793 39.43 9.20 19.56
CA GLY A 793 40.35 10.26 20.00
C GLY A 793 40.78 11.18 18.85
N THR A 794 41.07 10.61 17.69
CA THR A 794 41.43 11.35 16.46
C THR A 794 40.30 12.28 16.01
N ILE A 795 39.07 11.77 15.88
CA ILE A 795 37.92 12.59 15.44
C ILE A 795 37.54 13.67 16.47
N ALA A 796 37.78 13.42 17.76
CA ALA A 796 37.58 14.41 18.82
C ALA A 796 38.61 15.55 18.70
N GLY A 797 39.88 15.22 18.45
CA GLY A 797 40.93 16.19 18.19
C GLY A 797 40.67 17.04 16.95
N GLU A 798 40.36 16.40 15.81
CA GLU A 798 40.01 17.10 14.57
C GLU A 798 38.76 17.96 14.73
N THR A 799 37.75 17.50 15.47
CA THR A 799 36.55 18.32 15.74
C THR A 799 36.87 19.54 16.59
N SER A 800 37.76 19.42 17.58
CA SER A 800 38.20 20.57 18.37
C SER A 800 38.87 21.63 17.49
N GLN A 801 39.74 21.20 16.57
CA GLN A 801 40.39 22.11 15.62
C GLN A 801 39.40 22.72 14.63
N ALA A 802 38.49 21.91 14.07
CA ALA A 802 37.47 22.38 13.15
C ALA A 802 36.54 23.42 13.76
N TYR A 803 36.27 23.38 15.07
CA TYR A 803 35.47 24.42 15.72
C TYR A 803 36.16 25.79 15.75
N GLU A 804 37.49 25.82 15.91
CA GLU A 804 38.25 27.07 15.92
C GLU A 804 38.39 27.65 14.51
N ASP A 805 38.45 26.78 13.48
CA ASP A 805 38.72 27.18 12.09
C ASP A 805 37.46 27.44 11.23
N ILE A 806 36.39 26.65 11.41
CA ILE A 806 35.19 26.68 10.55
C ILE A 806 33.88 26.61 11.35
N ILE A 807 32.77 26.96 10.70
CA ILE A 807 31.44 26.80 11.29
C ILE A 807 31.12 25.31 11.43
N THR A 808 30.88 24.86 12.66
CA THR A 808 30.51 23.48 12.98
C THR A 808 29.12 23.42 13.63
N ILE A 809 28.26 22.54 13.11
CA ILE A 809 26.88 22.35 13.59
C ILE A 809 26.61 20.85 13.77
N SER A 810 25.95 20.50 14.88
CA SER A 810 25.50 19.12 15.12
C SER A 810 24.00 18.99 15.34
N LEU A 811 23.42 18.02 14.65
CA LEU A 811 22.00 17.71 14.67
C LEU A 811 21.77 16.35 15.36
N VAL A 812 21.03 16.32 16.46
CA VAL A 812 20.72 15.08 17.19
C VAL A 812 19.29 14.64 16.89
N ARG A 813 19.12 13.44 16.35
CA ARG A 813 17.82 12.91 15.84
C ARG A 813 17.30 11.67 16.57
N CYS A 814 18.14 10.87 17.22
CA CYS A 814 17.73 9.61 17.86
C CYS A 814 17.91 9.66 19.40
N SER A 815 17.04 8.95 20.11
CA SER A 815 16.84 9.00 21.57
C SER A 815 17.70 8.00 22.37
N PHE A 816 18.68 7.33 21.75
CA PHE A 816 19.61 6.52 22.53
C PHE A 816 20.43 7.42 23.47
N GLN A 817 20.23 7.18 24.78
CA GLN A 817 20.92 7.78 25.92
C GLN A 817 22.46 7.67 25.90
N VAL A 818 23.05 7.19 24.80
CA VAL A 818 24.50 7.04 24.59
C VAL A 818 25.09 8.17 23.71
N ALA A 819 24.29 9.12 23.23
CA ALA A 819 24.80 10.32 22.54
C ALA A 819 25.48 11.34 23.49
N ILE A 820 26.22 10.86 24.48
CA ILE A 820 27.28 11.61 25.16
C ILE A 820 28.59 11.27 24.43
N SER A 821 28.63 11.59 23.14
CA SER A 821 29.88 11.51 22.38
C SER A 821 30.87 12.57 22.93
N PRO A 822 32.19 12.32 22.94
CA PRO A 822 33.20 13.34 23.26
C PRO A 822 33.08 14.63 22.42
N LEU A 823 32.32 14.59 21.32
CA LEU A 823 31.92 15.74 20.48
C LEU A 823 31.04 16.79 21.20
N ARG A 824 30.53 16.51 22.42
CA ARG A 824 29.67 17.42 23.21
C ARG A 824 30.35 18.74 23.63
N LEU A 825 31.68 18.82 23.58
CA LEU A 825 32.42 19.91 24.23
C LEU A 825 32.57 21.18 23.37
N VAL A 826 32.25 21.15 22.06
CA VAL A 826 32.75 22.21 21.15
C VAL A 826 31.85 22.54 19.94
N GLN A 827 30.50 22.62 20.07
CA GLN A 827 29.62 22.87 18.90
C GLN A 827 28.28 23.58 19.22
N LEU A 828 27.63 24.14 18.19
CA LEU A 828 26.20 24.49 18.22
C LEU A 828 25.35 23.22 18.08
N PHE A 829 24.38 23.03 18.99
CA PHE A 829 23.49 21.86 19.01
C PHE A 829 22.06 22.21 18.61
N LEU A 830 21.45 21.33 17.83
CA LEU A 830 20.01 21.27 17.58
C LEU A 830 19.51 19.88 17.96
N ILE A 831 18.67 19.80 19.00
CA ILE A 831 18.09 18.54 19.50
C ILE A 831 16.63 18.48 19.08
N PHE A 832 16.22 17.44 18.35
CA PHE A 832 14.82 17.24 18.02
C PHE A 832 14.11 16.43 19.11
N SER A 833 12.98 16.96 19.60
CA SER A 833 12.03 16.16 20.38
C SER A 833 11.26 15.23 19.46
N HIS A 834 11.07 13.97 19.87
CA HIS A 834 10.71 12.87 18.97
C HIS A 834 9.31 12.93 18.33
N ASN A 835 8.47 13.94 18.61
CA ASN A 835 7.02 13.75 18.48
C ASN A 835 6.18 14.89 17.88
N ASP A 836 6.73 15.81 17.09
CA ASP A 836 5.90 16.62 16.18
C ASP A 836 6.75 17.23 15.07
N ALA A 837 6.32 17.05 13.81
CA ALA A 837 6.91 17.73 12.64
C ALA A 837 6.71 19.26 12.68
N THR A 838 6.03 19.79 13.70
CA THR A 838 5.56 21.17 13.79
C THR A 838 6.05 21.93 15.03
N SER A 839 6.64 21.27 16.04
CA SER A 839 7.21 21.97 17.21
C SER A 839 8.66 21.53 17.50
N SER A 840 9.61 22.35 17.03
CA SER A 840 11.03 22.19 17.33
C SER A 840 11.37 23.01 18.57
N GLU A 841 11.68 22.38 19.70
CA GLU A 841 12.42 23.06 20.77
C GLU A 841 13.88 23.17 20.33
N VAL A 842 14.25 24.33 19.78
CA VAL A 842 15.64 24.65 19.46
C VAL A 842 16.36 25.03 20.76
N LEU A 843 16.98 24.05 21.42
CA LEU A 843 17.89 24.28 22.54
C LEU A 843 19.26 24.72 21.99
N LEU A 844 19.40 26.03 21.74
CA LEU A 844 20.68 26.66 21.45
C LEU A 844 21.53 26.70 22.72
N VAL A 845 22.30 25.64 22.97
CA VAL A 845 23.29 25.63 24.06
C VAL A 845 24.58 26.26 23.53
N ARG A 846 24.73 27.58 23.72
CA ARG A 846 26.03 28.27 23.59
C ARG A 846 26.82 28.08 24.89
N ARG A 847 28.11 27.72 24.80
CA ARG A 847 29.03 27.86 25.95
C ARG A 847 29.13 29.34 26.34
N PRO A 848 29.29 29.70 27.63
CA PRO A 848 29.24 31.10 28.06
C PRO A 848 30.39 32.01 27.60
N ASN A 849 31.42 31.52 26.90
CA ASN A 849 32.66 32.28 26.65
C ASN A 849 33.16 32.16 25.20
N ALA A 850 32.42 32.70 24.24
CA ALA A 850 32.94 33.10 22.94
C ALA A 850 32.18 34.35 22.48
N GLU A 851 32.89 35.48 22.37
CA GLU A 851 32.35 36.76 21.86
C GLU A 851 31.85 36.62 20.41
#